data_AF-A0A350R0W2-F1
#
_entry.id   AF-A0A350R0W2-F1
#
_cell.length_a   1.000
_cell.length_b   1.000
_cell.length_c   1.000
_cell.angle_alpha   90.00
_cell.angle_beta   90.00
_cell.angle_gamma   90.00
#
_symmetry.space_group_name_H-M   'P 1'
#
loop_
_entity.id
_entity.type
_entity.pdbx_description
1 polymer ?
#
loop_
_entity_poly.entity_id
_entity_poly.type
_entity_poly.pdbx_seq_one_letter_code
_entity_poly.pdbx_strand_id
1 'polypeptide(L)'
;MHWSLKIPFLLGLAVTASIHGEDGNRFVHLDEPNNPWQFSRQSPKLVTPQWIGEKGVLAVAVLAIDDMSGDGQRFRSYLSPIISRLQEIDGRGPVSITCNRPKPDHPNMQWFLQQGVSLEAHTTTHPCPLLQKRDFNRAEADFHTCVDLLAKIPNSRTIGFRFGCMDGQNTPSPRAYAEIMNRKSPGGHFVSMSTSIGVVFTPEDKELDRLLFPGELGGGKRFSKYLMTGFVNYLQNYPYPFVVGNKIWELPFVYPNDYTGQALHGRGNPVTIEDFKAALDATVVKKGAVSLCFHAGSWMRSEQMVEIIDHADKTHGKKIKFLNMLEMHDLITKNMLAGHGLRDEEGNDNGVRVLDLDLDGYMDVLIANSKARKCRIWNPGDSSWKEIPFPAAMHPGMRFGFDDENFKTFAFHTDEEGENHAWSLRKDSWVKEDVLTKGLEKVSSQIDGRDGGLRFLDVDHDGTCELIVGNPERSEVYRLRKTGWELLPFSLPSGCSIVTAEGKDAGLRFADLDEDGREDVIFSNSKFFGTWLFQSLEEGWSIRAMGGERENAGTGEDHPRDRKVIPPIVRADGTNNGAWIKRAKLYWQNEDTGHILPHHIDRRSFGDLLGDQDHRPQKPEASLRSMEARPGFAVELVASEPLVMDPVDVAWGPDGKMWVAEMADYPLGLDHKGKPGGRVATVSDSDGDGKFDRRIVFAEGLETANTVLPWRDGALVVAPPAIWFMRDGNGDGIADERKILYEGFGRGNEQHRVNGLAWGLDGWIYVANGDSGGTVRSKLTGKQLALGGSDLRIRPDTGELERATGRTQHGRNRDDWGNWVAGNNSNAWQIVLEDRYIRKNTGITQPNARNPITGVIDLYPASRVLSHWSGYRPPPAGSPGRLTSGCGYLMQRGSLFEGVVKPSVYFSCPVHNCIHREVIEWDGVLMKTTRAEDEREREFLRSKDSWFRPTAIRHGPDGALYVADMYRMVIEHPEWIDKGLTGQMIEEGSLRAGHDKGRIYRIWPEGRDLQPVAKLSGMNARQLAGAIDSGNAWQRDTAHMMLTWLDEKGRAGAEEPLRKTASAGRSAAARVQALSALADLGFLNR
;
A
#
# COMPACT_ATOMS: atom_id res chain seq x y z
N MET A 1 -40.37 14.19 -37.56
CA MET A 1 -39.68 15.50 -37.58
C MET A 1 -39.28 15.83 -36.15
N HIS A 2 -38.15 15.31 -35.66
CA HIS A 2 -36.82 15.96 -35.69
C HIS A 2 -36.84 17.39 -35.17
N TRP A 3 -36.41 17.59 -33.91
CA TRP A 3 -35.50 18.66 -33.51
C TRP A 3 -34.65 18.18 -32.34
N SER A 4 -33.38 17.91 -32.66
CA SER A 4 -32.29 17.63 -31.73
C SER A 4 -31.73 18.94 -31.19
N LEU A 5 -31.65 19.11 -29.87
CA LEU A 5 -30.75 20.11 -29.27
C LEU A 5 -29.42 19.44 -28.93
N LYS A 6 -28.40 19.78 -29.71
CA LYS A 6 -26.99 19.49 -29.43
C LYS A 6 -26.52 20.43 -28.33
N ILE A 7 -26.12 19.88 -27.19
CA ILE A 7 -25.28 20.57 -26.19
C ILE A 7 -23.82 20.18 -26.52
N PRO A 8 -22.90 21.14 -26.72
CA PRO A 8 -21.53 20.81 -27.06
C PRO A 8 -20.83 20.24 -25.83
N PHE A 9 -20.31 19.02 -25.98
CA PHE A 9 -19.31 18.45 -25.07
C PHE A 9 -18.09 19.39 -25.07
N LEU A 10 -17.92 20.13 -23.97
CA LEU A 10 -16.64 20.73 -23.63
C LEU A 10 -15.66 19.56 -23.44
N LEU A 11 -14.66 19.47 -24.32
CA LEU A 11 -13.48 18.65 -24.11
C LEU A 11 -12.90 19.05 -22.75
N GLY A 12 -13.10 18.22 -21.73
CA GLY A 12 -12.25 18.25 -20.55
C GLY A 12 -10.84 17.96 -21.02
N LEU A 13 -9.96 18.95 -20.85
CA LEU A 13 -8.53 18.69 -20.77
C LEU A 13 -8.34 17.66 -19.65
N ALA A 14 -8.19 16.39 -20.03
CA ALA A 14 -7.67 15.38 -19.15
C ALA A 14 -6.27 15.83 -18.78
N VAL A 15 -6.13 16.43 -17.59
CA VAL A 15 -4.84 16.49 -16.92
C VAL A 15 -4.45 15.03 -16.73
N THR A 16 -3.57 14.55 -17.61
CA THR A 16 -2.90 13.26 -17.45
C THR A 16 -2.08 13.38 -16.18
N ALA A 17 -2.65 12.94 -15.06
CA ALA A 17 -1.87 12.66 -13.88
C ALA A 17 -0.82 11.64 -14.31
N SER A 18 0.44 12.05 -14.31
CA SER A 18 1.59 11.23 -14.61
C SER A 18 1.56 10.02 -13.69
N ILE A 19 1.23 8.85 -14.24
CA ILE A 19 1.23 7.58 -13.53
C ILE A 19 2.71 7.19 -13.37
N HIS A 20 3.36 7.72 -12.34
CA HIS A 20 4.68 7.26 -11.95
C HIS A 20 4.50 5.89 -11.30
N GLY A 21 5.17 4.88 -11.87
CA GLY A 21 5.30 3.57 -11.23
C GLY A 21 6.04 3.71 -9.90
N GLU A 22 5.66 2.91 -8.91
CA GLU A 22 6.27 2.89 -7.57
C GLU A 22 7.76 2.54 -7.51
N ASP A 23 8.45 2.30 -8.65
CA ASP A 23 9.89 2.01 -8.71
C ASP A 23 10.57 3.04 -9.63
N GLY A 24 11.66 3.70 -9.19
CA GLY A 24 12.39 4.78 -9.87
C GLY A 24 13.12 4.38 -11.16
N ASN A 25 12.89 3.17 -11.68
CA ASN A 25 13.53 2.69 -12.89
C ASN A 25 12.56 2.02 -13.87
N ARG A 26 12.06 2.81 -14.82
CA ARG A 26 11.16 2.37 -15.90
C ARG A 26 11.73 1.26 -16.78
N PHE A 27 13.06 1.09 -16.83
CA PHE A 27 13.75 0.14 -17.70
C PHE A 27 14.54 -0.95 -16.96
N VAL A 28 14.30 -1.11 -15.64
CA VAL A 28 14.98 -2.13 -14.81
C VAL A 28 14.84 -3.54 -15.40
N HIS A 29 13.74 -3.84 -16.10
CA HIS A 29 13.53 -5.13 -16.76
C HIS A 29 14.47 -5.43 -17.90
N LEU A 30 15.19 -4.44 -18.41
CA LEU A 30 16.24 -4.63 -19.41
C LEU A 30 17.60 -4.87 -18.75
N ASP A 31 17.83 -4.29 -17.58
CA ASP A 31 19.06 -4.41 -16.79
C ASP A 31 19.08 -5.68 -15.92
N GLU A 32 17.91 -6.15 -15.48
CA GLU A 32 17.68 -7.38 -14.72
C GLU A 32 16.69 -8.33 -15.42
N PRO A 33 17.00 -8.79 -16.64
CA PRO A 33 15.99 -9.39 -17.50
C PRO A 33 15.40 -10.69 -16.97
N ASN A 34 16.09 -11.39 -16.05
CA ASN A 34 15.63 -12.68 -15.53
C ASN A 34 14.65 -12.59 -14.35
N ASN A 35 14.28 -11.39 -13.89
CA ASN A 35 13.32 -11.21 -12.78
C ASN A 35 11.87 -11.10 -13.30
N PRO A 36 11.02 -12.12 -13.17
CA PRO A 36 9.66 -12.05 -13.68
C PRO A 36 8.69 -11.19 -12.82
N TRP A 37 9.09 -10.74 -11.62
CA TRP A 37 8.18 -10.04 -10.69
C TRP A 37 8.37 -8.52 -10.63
N GLN A 38 9.09 -7.96 -11.58
CA GLN A 38 9.24 -6.51 -11.77
C GLN A 38 8.01 -5.82 -12.38
N PHE A 39 7.04 -6.59 -12.89
CA PHE A 39 5.80 -6.04 -13.46
C PHE A 39 4.73 -5.86 -12.37
N SER A 40 4.03 -4.73 -12.41
CA SER A 40 2.96 -4.36 -11.48
C SER A 40 1.72 -3.87 -12.24
N ARG A 41 0.62 -3.58 -11.52
CA ARG A 41 -0.59 -2.95 -12.10
C ARG A 41 -0.29 -1.67 -12.89
N GLN A 42 0.77 -0.96 -12.52
CA GLN A 42 1.16 0.32 -13.11
C GLN A 42 2.13 0.17 -14.30
N SER A 43 2.71 -1.01 -14.51
CA SER A 43 3.60 -1.22 -15.65
C SER A 43 2.87 -1.05 -16.98
N PRO A 44 3.59 -0.66 -18.06
CA PRO A 44 3.00 -0.55 -19.39
C PRO A 44 2.34 -1.86 -19.82
N LYS A 45 1.28 -1.76 -20.60
CA LYS A 45 0.41 -2.90 -20.96
C LYS A 45 0.83 -3.50 -22.29
N LEU A 46 0.87 -4.83 -22.36
CA LEU A 46 0.91 -5.56 -23.63
C LEU A 46 -0.47 -6.17 -23.92
N VAL A 47 -1.39 -5.35 -24.43
CA VAL A 47 -2.78 -5.76 -24.67
C VAL A 47 -2.89 -6.68 -25.89
N THR A 48 -3.88 -7.59 -25.90
CA THR A 48 -4.09 -8.53 -27.02
C THR A 48 -4.18 -7.87 -28.40
N PRO A 49 -4.85 -6.72 -28.58
CA PRO A 49 -4.86 -6.01 -29.87
C PRO A 49 -3.49 -5.73 -30.48
N GLN A 50 -2.42 -5.60 -29.68
CA GLN A 50 -1.07 -5.30 -30.17
C GLN A 50 -0.47 -6.44 -31.00
N TRP A 51 -0.88 -7.69 -30.75
CA TRP A 51 -0.20 -8.85 -31.31
C TRP A 51 -1.14 -9.88 -31.95
N ILE A 52 -2.45 -9.81 -31.69
CA ILE A 52 -3.39 -10.80 -32.23
C ILE A 52 -3.56 -10.69 -33.76
N GLY A 53 -3.47 -9.49 -34.32
CA GLY A 53 -3.63 -9.24 -35.76
C GLY A 53 -5.08 -9.35 -36.28
N GLU A 54 -6.05 -9.56 -35.39
CA GLU A 54 -7.47 -9.72 -35.70
C GLU A 54 -8.31 -8.60 -35.06
N LYS A 55 -9.02 -7.83 -35.88
CA LYS A 55 -9.84 -6.71 -35.40
C LYS A 55 -11.01 -7.21 -34.56
N GLY A 56 -11.17 -6.64 -33.37
CA GLY A 56 -12.27 -6.94 -32.46
C GLY A 56 -11.98 -8.02 -31.43
N VAL A 57 -10.85 -8.73 -31.53
CA VAL A 57 -10.37 -9.62 -30.46
C VAL A 57 -9.69 -8.75 -29.39
N LEU A 58 -10.24 -8.80 -28.19
CA LEU A 58 -9.78 -8.01 -27.04
C LEU A 58 -8.96 -8.84 -26.06
N ALA A 59 -9.18 -10.15 -25.97
CA ALA A 59 -8.46 -11.00 -25.03
C ALA A 59 -8.17 -12.39 -25.61
N VAL A 60 -7.18 -13.07 -25.00
CA VAL A 60 -6.86 -14.46 -25.29
C VAL A 60 -6.90 -15.33 -24.04
N ALA A 61 -7.44 -16.54 -24.19
CA ALA A 61 -7.39 -17.58 -23.17
C ALA A 61 -6.64 -18.80 -23.71
N VAL A 62 -5.59 -19.23 -23.01
CA VAL A 62 -4.85 -20.45 -23.32
C VAL A 62 -5.27 -21.56 -22.36
N LEU A 63 -5.93 -22.61 -22.89
CA LEU A 63 -6.28 -23.78 -22.09
C LEU A 63 -5.03 -24.66 -21.94
N ALA A 64 -4.47 -24.72 -20.73
CA ALA A 64 -3.25 -25.47 -20.44
C ALA A 64 -3.52 -26.58 -19.43
N ILE A 65 -3.31 -27.83 -19.88
CA ILE A 65 -3.55 -29.03 -19.09
C ILE A 65 -2.25 -29.73 -18.73
N ASP A 66 -2.09 -30.07 -17.45
CA ASP A 66 -0.81 -30.52 -16.91
C ASP A 66 -0.70 -32.04 -16.71
N ASP A 67 0.56 -32.49 -16.57
CA ASP A 67 0.99 -33.84 -16.17
C ASP A 67 0.85 -34.97 -17.20
N MET A 68 0.97 -34.69 -18.51
CA MET A 68 0.90 -35.80 -19.47
C MET A 68 2.13 -36.70 -19.44
N SER A 69 1.90 -37.98 -19.12
CA SER A 69 2.88 -39.06 -19.21
C SER A 69 2.30 -40.28 -19.93
N GLY A 70 3.17 -41.11 -20.49
CA GLY A 70 2.78 -42.35 -21.15
C GLY A 70 2.18 -42.13 -22.55
N ASP A 71 1.15 -42.91 -22.89
CA ASP A 71 0.55 -42.94 -24.24
C ASP A 71 -0.46 -41.82 -24.52
N GLY A 72 -0.76 -40.97 -23.53
CA GLY A 72 -1.72 -39.88 -23.66
C GLY A 72 -3.19 -40.28 -23.76
N GLN A 73 -3.57 -41.56 -23.62
CA GLN A 73 -4.95 -42.00 -23.84
C GLN A 73 -5.95 -41.37 -22.86
N ARG A 74 -5.53 -41.16 -21.60
CA ARG A 74 -6.32 -40.45 -20.58
C ARG A 74 -6.61 -39.00 -21.00
N PHE A 75 -5.60 -38.30 -21.50
CA PHE A 75 -5.73 -36.91 -21.98
C PHE A 75 -6.61 -36.84 -23.22
N ARG A 76 -6.45 -37.77 -24.17
CA ARG A 76 -7.30 -37.85 -25.35
C ARG A 76 -8.77 -38.01 -24.98
N SER A 77 -9.05 -38.91 -24.04
CA SER A 77 -10.41 -39.16 -23.56
C SER A 77 -11.01 -37.94 -22.87
N TYR A 78 -10.24 -37.27 -21.99
CA TYR A 78 -10.68 -36.08 -21.26
C TYR A 78 -10.86 -34.86 -22.17
N LEU A 79 -9.94 -34.63 -23.11
CA LEU A 79 -9.94 -33.44 -23.98
C LEU A 79 -10.89 -33.53 -25.17
N SER A 80 -11.30 -34.73 -25.60
CA SER A 80 -12.19 -34.90 -26.75
C SER A 80 -13.43 -33.98 -26.75
N PRO A 81 -14.24 -33.90 -25.67
CA PRO A 81 -15.38 -32.97 -25.62
C PRO A 81 -14.96 -31.48 -25.65
N ILE A 82 -13.84 -31.13 -25.00
CA ILE A 82 -13.31 -29.76 -24.97
C ILE A 82 -12.85 -29.33 -26.38
N ILE A 83 -12.07 -30.19 -27.04
CA ILE A 83 -11.59 -29.99 -28.42
C ILE A 83 -12.77 -29.88 -29.38
N SER A 84 -13.75 -30.78 -29.28
CA SER A 84 -14.94 -30.74 -30.14
C SER A 84 -15.66 -29.40 -30.03
N ARG A 85 -15.84 -28.90 -28.80
CA ARG A 85 -16.48 -27.61 -28.58
C ARG A 85 -15.67 -26.44 -29.15
N LEU A 86 -14.35 -26.42 -28.97
CA LEU A 86 -13.50 -25.38 -29.55
C LEU A 86 -13.53 -25.41 -31.10
N GLN A 87 -13.59 -26.60 -31.69
CA GLN A 87 -13.72 -26.77 -33.14
C GLN A 87 -15.06 -26.24 -33.68
N GLU A 88 -16.13 -26.29 -32.89
CA GLU A 88 -17.40 -25.66 -33.26
C GLU A 88 -17.31 -24.12 -33.29
N ILE A 89 -16.45 -23.52 -32.45
CA ILE A 89 -16.27 -22.06 -32.37
C ILE A 89 -15.41 -21.54 -33.53
N ASP A 90 -14.24 -22.16 -33.75
CA ASP A 90 -13.21 -21.64 -34.67
C ASP A 90 -12.49 -22.73 -35.48
N GLY A 91 -13.09 -23.93 -35.63
CA GLY A 91 -12.57 -25.02 -36.47
C GLY A 91 -11.28 -25.69 -35.95
N ARG A 92 -10.75 -25.26 -34.80
CA ARG A 92 -9.49 -25.72 -34.21
C ARG A 92 -9.71 -26.20 -32.78
N GLY A 93 -8.84 -27.09 -32.29
CA GLY A 93 -8.79 -27.50 -30.88
C GLY A 93 -7.59 -26.93 -30.12
N PRO A 94 -7.48 -25.59 -29.95
CA PRO A 94 -6.33 -24.93 -29.33
C PRO A 94 -6.24 -25.24 -27.83
N VAL A 95 -5.47 -26.27 -27.50
CA VAL A 95 -5.12 -26.67 -26.13
C VAL A 95 -3.61 -26.88 -26.06
N SER A 96 -2.99 -26.51 -24.94
CA SER A 96 -1.59 -26.83 -24.65
C SER A 96 -1.52 -27.92 -23.58
N ILE A 97 -0.88 -29.04 -23.88
CA ILE A 97 -0.65 -30.12 -22.93
C ILE A 97 0.79 -30.02 -22.42
N THR A 98 0.99 -29.79 -21.13
CA THR A 98 2.32 -29.87 -20.53
C THR A 98 2.64 -31.33 -20.18
N CYS A 99 3.82 -31.80 -20.59
CA CYS A 99 4.17 -33.22 -20.59
C CYS A 99 5.38 -33.47 -19.70
N ASN A 100 5.38 -34.60 -18.98
CA ASN A 100 6.58 -35.06 -18.26
C ASN A 100 7.32 -36.14 -19.05
N ARG A 101 6.66 -37.26 -19.34
CA ARG A 101 7.24 -38.43 -20.02
C ARG A 101 6.30 -39.01 -21.08
N PRO A 102 5.99 -38.27 -22.15
CA PRO A 102 5.17 -38.81 -23.23
C PRO A 102 5.91 -39.94 -23.96
N LYS A 103 5.18 -40.88 -24.55
CA LYS A 103 5.71 -41.88 -25.50
C LYS A 103 5.73 -41.26 -26.90
N PRO A 104 6.89 -40.84 -27.44
CA PRO A 104 6.91 -39.98 -28.63
C PRO A 104 6.29 -40.61 -29.87
N ASP A 105 6.48 -41.91 -30.06
CA ASP A 105 6.02 -42.66 -31.23
C ASP A 105 4.57 -43.15 -31.10
N HIS A 106 3.87 -42.84 -30.00
CA HIS A 106 2.50 -43.31 -29.81
C HIS A 106 1.52 -42.55 -30.73
N PRO A 107 0.56 -43.21 -31.41
CA PRO A 107 -0.36 -42.56 -32.36
C PRO A 107 -1.18 -41.40 -31.78
N ASN A 108 -1.41 -41.38 -30.47
CA ASN A 108 -2.11 -40.28 -29.81
C ASN A 108 -1.36 -38.95 -29.93
N MET A 109 -0.02 -38.94 -29.98
CA MET A 109 0.74 -37.69 -30.14
C MET A 109 0.39 -37.02 -31.46
N GLN A 110 0.34 -37.78 -32.56
CA GLN A 110 -0.09 -37.27 -33.86
C GLN A 110 -1.57 -36.89 -33.87
N TRP A 111 -2.43 -37.66 -33.19
CA TRP A 111 -3.84 -37.30 -33.06
C TRP A 111 -4.01 -35.92 -32.41
N PHE A 112 -3.29 -35.63 -31.31
CA PHE A 112 -3.33 -34.32 -30.66
C PHE A 112 -2.89 -33.20 -31.62
N LEU A 113 -1.75 -33.35 -32.27
CA LEU A 113 -1.24 -32.36 -33.23
C LEU A 113 -2.25 -32.10 -34.37
N GLN A 114 -2.89 -33.15 -34.89
CA GLN A 114 -3.92 -33.03 -35.92
C GLN A 114 -5.20 -32.31 -35.46
N GLN A 115 -5.49 -32.29 -34.16
CA GLN A 115 -6.60 -31.51 -33.61
C GLN A 115 -6.25 -30.02 -33.39
N GLY A 116 -4.98 -29.62 -33.57
CA GLY A 116 -4.50 -28.27 -33.23
C GLY A 116 -4.05 -28.12 -31.78
N VAL A 117 -3.73 -29.23 -31.09
CA VAL A 117 -3.19 -29.23 -29.72
C VAL A 117 -1.66 -29.12 -29.78
N SER A 118 -1.08 -28.31 -28.89
CA SER A 118 0.38 -28.20 -28.72
C SER A 118 0.88 -29.05 -27.53
N LEU A 119 2.11 -29.56 -27.63
CA LEU A 119 2.75 -30.39 -26.59
C LEU A 119 3.94 -29.64 -26.00
N GLU A 120 3.85 -29.30 -24.72
CA GLU A 120 4.76 -28.41 -24.00
C GLU A 120 5.53 -29.14 -22.88
N ALA A 121 6.61 -28.56 -22.38
CA ALA A 121 7.44 -29.19 -21.35
C ALA A 121 6.90 -28.97 -19.92
N HIS A 122 7.00 -29.99 -19.07
CA HIS A 122 6.65 -29.93 -17.64
C HIS A 122 7.69 -30.57 -16.69
N THR A 123 8.90 -30.83 -17.21
CA THR A 123 9.99 -31.63 -16.61
C THR A 123 9.68 -33.13 -16.47
N THR A 124 10.71 -33.99 -16.43
CA THR A 124 10.46 -35.44 -16.48
C THR A 124 9.93 -36.04 -15.18
N THR A 125 10.21 -35.45 -14.02
CA THR A 125 9.85 -36.03 -12.71
C THR A 125 8.76 -35.29 -11.95
N HIS A 126 8.28 -34.15 -12.46
CA HIS A 126 7.36 -33.26 -11.74
C HIS A 126 7.84 -32.93 -10.30
N PRO A 127 9.03 -32.34 -10.13
CA PRO A 127 9.57 -31.98 -8.84
C PRO A 127 8.81 -30.80 -8.22
N CYS A 128 8.46 -30.93 -6.94
CA CYS A 128 7.72 -29.92 -6.19
C CYS A 128 8.45 -29.51 -4.91
N PRO A 129 9.18 -28.38 -4.89
CA PRO A 129 9.47 -27.47 -6.01
C PRO A 129 10.59 -28.01 -6.92
N LEU A 130 10.83 -27.40 -8.08
CA LEU A 130 11.92 -27.77 -9.00
C LEU A 130 13.29 -27.65 -8.33
N LEU A 131 13.60 -26.48 -7.79
CA LEU A 131 14.86 -26.22 -7.09
C LEU A 131 14.73 -26.74 -5.66
N GLN A 132 15.23 -27.94 -5.38
CA GLN A 132 15.18 -28.55 -4.06
C GLN A 132 16.36 -29.51 -3.84
N LYS A 133 16.59 -29.86 -2.57
CA LYS A 133 17.58 -30.86 -2.15
C LYS A 133 19.04 -30.47 -2.46
N ARG A 134 19.36 -29.18 -2.49
CA ARG A 134 20.72 -28.67 -2.77
C ARG A 134 21.35 -29.24 -4.05
N ASP A 135 20.50 -29.52 -5.05
CA ASP A 135 20.90 -30.22 -6.28
C ASP A 135 20.34 -29.50 -7.51
N PHE A 136 21.07 -28.46 -7.93
CA PHE A 136 20.73 -27.66 -9.11
C PHE A 136 20.89 -28.46 -10.41
N ASN A 137 21.93 -29.29 -10.51
CA ASN A 137 22.22 -30.07 -11.72
C ASN A 137 21.10 -31.06 -12.03
N ARG A 138 20.49 -31.67 -11.00
CA ARG A 138 19.31 -32.52 -11.18
C ARG A 138 18.09 -31.75 -11.68
N ALA A 139 17.87 -30.53 -11.21
CA ALA A 139 16.79 -29.67 -11.70
C ALA A 139 16.98 -29.31 -13.18
N GLU A 140 18.19 -28.92 -13.57
CA GLU A 140 18.56 -28.64 -14.96
C GLU A 140 18.36 -29.89 -15.85
N ALA A 141 18.90 -31.04 -15.42
CA ALA A 141 18.78 -32.30 -16.15
C ALA A 141 17.31 -32.73 -16.30
N ASP A 142 16.47 -32.57 -15.27
CA ASP A 142 15.06 -32.95 -15.31
C ASP A 142 14.25 -32.12 -16.31
N PHE A 143 14.58 -30.83 -16.44
CA PHE A 143 13.99 -29.94 -17.45
C PHE A 143 14.51 -30.26 -18.85
N HIS A 144 15.83 -30.24 -19.09
CA HIS A 144 16.40 -30.43 -20.43
C HIS A 144 16.11 -31.82 -21.00
N THR A 145 16.10 -32.86 -20.18
CA THR A 145 15.71 -34.22 -20.64
C THR A 145 14.28 -34.25 -21.16
N CYS A 146 13.38 -33.47 -20.55
CA CYS A 146 11.99 -33.37 -21.00
C CYS A 146 11.88 -32.63 -22.33
N VAL A 147 12.62 -31.52 -22.49
CA VAL A 147 12.70 -30.76 -23.74
C VAL A 147 13.22 -31.66 -24.88
N ASP A 148 14.32 -32.39 -24.66
CA ASP A 148 14.87 -33.31 -25.66
C ASP A 148 13.97 -34.52 -25.94
N LEU A 149 13.17 -34.96 -24.97
CA LEU A 149 12.18 -36.01 -25.17
C LEU A 149 11.04 -35.55 -26.07
N LEU A 150 10.54 -34.34 -25.86
CA LEU A 150 9.46 -33.76 -26.66
C LEU A 150 9.88 -33.48 -28.10
N ALA A 151 11.13 -33.06 -28.32
CA ALA A 151 11.70 -32.86 -29.65
C ALA A 151 11.72 -34.14 -30.51
N LYS A 152 11.60 -35.33 -29.91
CA LYS A 152 11.51 -36.60 -30.64
C LYS A 152 10.12 -36.86 -31.22
N ILE A 153 9.09 -36.10 -30.85
CA ILE A 153 7.74 -36.27 -31.37
C ILE A 153 7.69 -35.72 -32.81
N PRO A 154 7.42 -36.55 -33.83
CA PRO A 154 7.37 -36.07 -35.21
C PRO A 154 6.34 -34.95 -35.39
N ASN A 155 6.67 -33.92 -36.17
CA ASN A 155 5.81 -32.75 -36.45
C ASN A 155 5.41 -31.91 -35.23
N SER A 156 5.96 -32.18 -34.04
CA SER A 156 5.76 -31.33 -32.87
C SER A 156 6.73 -30.15 -32.88
N ARG A 157 6.26 -28.97 -32.45
CA ARG A 157 7.11 -27.82 -32.16
C ARG A 157 6.82 -27.35 -30.73
N THR A 158 7.57 -27.91 -29.78
CA THR A 158 7.48 -27.55 -28.36
C THR A 158 8.12 -26.19 -28.16
N ILE A 159 7.35 -25.24 -27.63
CA ILE A 159 7.84 -23.87 -27.38
C ILE A 159 7.60 -23.44 -25.94
N GLY A 160 6.73 -24.12 -25.21
CA GLY A 160 6.19 -23.73 -23.93
C GLY A 160 6.74 -24.57 -22.80
N PHE A 161 6.67 -23.99 -21.60
CA PHE A 161 7.03 -24.67 -20.37
C PHE A 161 6.17 -24.22 -19.20
N ARG A 162 5.94 -25.13 -18.25
CA ARG A 162 5.38 -24.83 -16.95
C ARG A 162 6.16 -25.53 -15.85
N PHE A 163 6.51 -24.82 -14.79
CA PHE A 163 7.18 -25.41 -13.62
C PHE A 163 6.23 -26.37 -12.87
N GLY A 164 6.74 -27.49 -12.32
CA GLY A 164 5.94 -28.37 -11.45
C GLY A 164 5.53 -27.71 -10.13
N CYS A 165 4.29 -27.94 -9.69
CA CYS A 165 3.70 -27.38 -8.46
C CYS A 165 3.75 -25.84 -8.32
N MET A 166 3.97 -25.10 -9.39
CA MET A 166 4.02 -23.63 -9.42
C MET A 166 2.73 -22.94 -8.94
N ASP A 167 1.63 -23.68 -8.89
CA ASP A 167 0.28 -23.28 -8.50
C ASP A 167 0.01 -23.45 -6.99
N GLY A 168 0.82 -24.25 -6.30
CA GLY A 168 0.72 -24.50 -4.86
C GLY A 168 2.02 -24.26 -4.06
N GLN A 169 3.15 -24.11 -4.73
CA GLN A 169 4.45 -23.86 -4.12
C GLN A 169 5.21 -22.75 -4.84
N ASN A 170 6.12 -22.07 -4.14
CA ASN A 170 7.04 -21.14 -4.77
C ASN A 170 8.09 -21.98 -5.53
N THR A 171 7.85 -22.21 -6.84
CA THR A 171 8.76 -22.96 -7.73
C THR A 171 9.49 -22.11 -8.78
N PRO A 172 8.87 -21.10 -9.44
CA PRO A 172 9.61 -20.28 -10.39
C PRO A 172 10.64 -19.42 -9.67
N SER A 173 11.85 -19.33 -10.22
CA SER A 173 12.98 -18.57 -9.67
C SER A 173 13.74 -17.85 -10.78
N PRO A 174 14.28 -16.63 -10.56
CA PRO A 174 15.12 -15.93 -11.53
C PRO A 174 16.30 -16.78 -11.98
N ARG A 175 16.81 -17.64 -11.07
CA ARG A 175 17.89 -18.56 -11.39
C ARG A 175 17.46 -19.64 -12.37
N ALA A 176 16.29 -20.24 -12.17
CA ALA A 176 15.80 -21.25 -13.09
C ALA A 176 15.54 -20.67 -14.49
N TYR A 177 15.04 -19.43 -14.58
CA TYR A 177 14.96 -18.74 -15.87
C TYR A 177 16.34 -18.51 -16.48
N ALA A 178 17.24 -17.85 -15.75
CA ALA A 178 18.57 -17.45 -16.22
C ALA A 178 19.43 -18.64 -16.66
N GLU A 179 19.40 -19.72 -15.90
CA GLU A 179 20.40 -20.78 -16.00
C GLU A 179 19.86 -22.12 -16.52
N ILE A 180 18.54 -22.34 -16.51
CA ILE A 180 17.94 -23.58 -17.02
C ILE A 180 17.15 -23.30 -18.30
N MET A 181 16.15 -22.43 -18.23
CA MET A 181 15.20 -22.21 -19.33
C MET A 181 15.77 -21.34 -20.46
N ASN A 182 16.61 -20.36 -20.13
CA ASN A 182 17.24 -19.49 -21.12
C ASN A 182 18.38 -20.18 -21.91
N ARG A 183 18.79 -21.38 -21.48
CA ARG A 183 19.80 -22.21 -22.14
C ARG A 183 19.18 -23.23 -23.09
N LYS A 184 20.03 -23.79 -23.96
CA LYS A 184 19.69 -24.96 -24.78
C LYS A 184 19.88 -26.23 -23.96
N SER A 185 19.07 -27.23 -24.25
CA SER A 185 19.31 -28.60 -23.81
C SER A 185 20.58 -29.17 -24.44
N PRO A 186 21.14 -30.27 -23.90
CA PRO A 186 22.23 -31.00 -24.54
C PRO A 186 21.91 -31.46 -25.97
N GLY A 187 20.64 -31.73 -26.29
CA GLY A 187 20.19 -32.01 -27.66
C GLY A 187 20.08 -30.80 -28.59
N GLY A 188 20.38 -29.58 -28.11
CA GLY A 188 20.36 -28.34 -28.90
C GLY A 188 18.98 -27.67 -28.99
N HIS A 189 17.98 -28.16 -28.24
CA HIS A 189 16.61 -27.64 -28.24
C HIS A 189 16.40 -26.60 -27.15
N PHE A 190 15.35 -25.79 -27.25
CA PHE A 190 15.02 -24.75 -26.27
C PHE A 190 13.51 -24.43 -26.29
N VAL A 191 13.06 -23.71 -25.27
CA VAL A 191 11.70 -23.16 -25.16
C VAL A 191 11.73 -21.63 -25.29
N SER A 192 10.63 -21.05 -25.78
CA SER A 192 10.47 -19.61 -26.01
C SER A 192 9.26 -19.01 -25.29
N MET A 193 8.49 -19.82 -24.56
CA MET A 193 7.38 -19.38 -23.74
C MET A 193 7.34 -20.12 -22.39
N SER A 194 6.75 -19.50 -21.38
CA SER A 194 6.35 -20.16 -20.15
C SER A 194 5.03 -19.63 -19.61
N THR A 195 4.35 -20.42 -18.79
CA THR A 195 3.10 -20.03 -18.11
C THR A 195 3.09 -20.53 -16.66
N SER A 196 3.97 -19.91 -15.89
CA SER A 196 4.33 -20.36 -14.54
C SER A 196 4.17 -19.29 -13.48
N ILE A 197 4.05 -18.01 -13.87
CA ILE A 197 3.74 -16.91 -12.95
C ILE A 197 2.23 -16.69 -12.91
N GLY A 198 1.64 -16.66 -11.70
CA GLY A 198 0.21 -16.48 -11.53
C GLY A 198 -0.23 -15.02 -11.69
N VAL A 199 -1.52 -14.78 -11.95
CA VAL A 199 -2.16 -13.46 -11.82
C VAL A 199 -3.42 -13.57 -10.97
N VAL A 200 -3.63 -12.57 -10.11
CA VAL A 200 -4.82 -12.43 -9.25
C VAL A 200 -5.46 -11.08 -9.52
N PHE A 201 -6.75 -11.08 -9.80
CA PHE A 201 -7.53 -9.85 -9.89
C PHE A 201 -7.99 -9.39 -8.49
N THR A 202 -7.99 -8.09 -8.26
CA THR A 202 -8.36 -7.46 -6.98
C THR A 202 -9.30 -6.27 -7.23
N PRO A 203 -10.17 -5.91 -6.27
CA PRO A 203 -11.08 -4.77 -6.43
C PRO A 203 -10.37 -3.41 -6.41
N GLU A 204 -9.06 -3.38 -6.18
CA GLU A 204 -8.25 -2.16 -6.22
C GLU A 204 -8.00 -1.67 -7.65
N ASP A 205 -8.14 -2.55 -8.66
CA ASP A 205 -8.05 -2.14 -10.06
C ASP A 205 -9.34 -1.45 -10.49
N LYS A 206 -9.24 -0.14 -10.74
CA LYS A 206 -10.35 0.72 -11.15
C LYS A 206 -10.92 0.37 -12.53
N GLU A 207 -10.20 -0.40 -13.34
CA GLU A 207 -10.70 -0.90 -14.63
C GLU A 207 -11.70 -2.05 -14.45
N LEU A 208 -11.71 -2.72 -13.29
CA LEU A 208 -12.57 -3.86 -13.01
C LEU A 208 -13.86 -3.42 -12.31
N ASP A 209 -14.99 -3.95 -12.77
CA ASP A 209 -16.29 -3.71 -12.12
C ASP A 209 -16.30 -4.34 -10.71
N ARG A 210 -16.76 -3.59 -9.71
CA ARG A 210 -16.95 -4.09 -8.34
C ARG A 210 -17.90 -5.29 -8.29
N LEU A 211 -18.80 -5.43 -9.25
CA LEU A 211 -19.69 -6.60 -9.39
C LEU A 211 -18.95 -7.91 -9.64
N LEU A 212 -17.69 -7.87 -10.12
CA LEU A 212 -16.84 -9.06 -10.18
C LEU A 212 -16.47 -9.59 -8.78
N PHE A 213 -16.68 -8.80 -7.71
CA PHE A 213 -16.28 -9.10 -6.33
C PHE A 213 -17.47 -9.05 -5.35
N PRO A 214 -18.52 -9.89 -5.50
CA PRO A 214 -19.73 -9.82 -4.68
C PRO A 214 -19.51 -10.27 -3.23
N GLY A 215 -20.27 -9.66 -2.31
CA GLY A 215 -20.10 -9.79 -0.85
C GLY A 215 -20.38 -11.17 -0.24
N GLU A 216 -21.04 -12.09 -0.94
CA GLU A 216 -21.31 -13.46 -0.46
C GLU A 216 -20.31 -14.51 -0.99
N LEU A 217 -19.57 -14.20 -2.07
CA LEU A 217 -18.55 -15.06 -2.68
C LEU A 217 -17.16 -14.41 -2.58
N GLY A 218 -16.72 -14.18 -1.33
CA GLY A 218 -15.36 -13.76 -1.01
C GLY A 218 -15.05 -12.26 -1.16
N GLY A 219 -15.95 -11.42 -1.71
CA GLY A 219 -15.72 -9.98 -1.84
C GLY A 219 -14.37 -9.65 -2.46
N GLY A 220 -13.61 -8.71 -1.87
CA GLY A 220 -12.26 -8.38 -2.31
C GLY A 220 -11.22 -9.52 -2.26
N LYS A 221 -11.60 -10.71 -1.75
CA LYS A 221 -10.77 -11.92 -1.71
C LYS A 221 -11.17 -12.99 -2.73
N ARG A 222 -12.09 -12.70 -3.68
CA ARG A 222 -12.62 -13.67 -4.65
C ARG A 222 -11.52 -14.54 -5.28
N PHE A 223 -10.47 -13.92 -5.82
CA PHE A 223 -9.36 -14.63 -6.46
C PHE A 223 -8.21 -14.92 -5.49
N SER A 224 -7.93 -14.02 -4.55
CA SER A 224 -6.81 -14.19 -3.62
C SER A 224 -7.02 -15.35 -2.63
N LYS A 225 -8.26 -15.83 -2.44
CA LYS A 225 -8.54 -17.01 -1.61
C LYS A 225 -7.87 -18.29 -2.14
N TYR A 226 -7.58 -18.35 -3.44
CA TYR A 226 -6.88 -19.47 -4.09
C TYR A 226 -5.38 -19.50 -3.81
N LEU A 227 -4.82 -18.43 -3.24
CA LEU A 227 -3.41 -18.36 -2.89
C LEU A 227 -3.15 -19.14 -1.60
N MET A 228 -2.12 -19.99 -1.60
CA MET A 228 -1.67 -20.69 -0.42
C MET A 228 -0.90 -19.76 0.53
N THR A 229 -0.89 -20.08 1.83
CA THR A 229 -0.13 -19.33 2.83
C THR A 229 1.35 -19.27 2.43
N GLY A 230 1.94 -18.07 2.44
CA GLY A 230 3.36 -17.86 2.09
C GLY A 230 3.68 -17.92 0.60
N PHE A 231 2.68 -18.07 -0.27
CA PHE A 231 2.86 -18.08 -1.72
C PHE A 231 3.10 -16.66 -2.24
N VAL A 232 4.11 -16.50 -3.11
CA VAL A 232 4.55 -15.20 -3.65
C VAL A 232 4.65 -15.19 -5.17
N ASN A 233 4.46 -16.33 -5.82
CA ASN A 233 4.53 -16.50 -7.27
C ASN A 233 3.27 -16.00 -8.02
N TYR A 234 2.92 -14.73 -7.86
CA TYR A 234 1.80 -14.12 -8.57
C TYR A 234 1.92 -12.59 -8.74
N LEU A 235 1.39 -12.05 -9.83
CA LEU A 235 1.17 -10.63 -10.07
C LEU A 235 -0.27 -10.24 -9.67
N GLN A 236 -0.49 -8.97 -9.36
CA GLN A 236 -1.84 -8.45 -9.12
C GLN A 236 -2.28 -7.60 -10.31
N ASN A 237 -3.45 -7.91 -10.88
CA ASN A 237 -4.10 -7.13 -11.94
C ASN A 237 -3.30 -6.91 -13.23
N TYR A 238 -2.26 -7.72 -13.47
CA TYR A 238 -1.41 -7.64 -14.67
C TYR A 238 -1.56 -8.90 -15.54
N PRO A 239 -2.69 -9.05 -16.27
CA PRO A 239 -2.97 -10.23 -17.10
C PRO A 239 -2.36 -10.09 -18.51
N TYR A 240 -1.12 -9.61 -18.61
CA TYR A 240 -0.46 -9.36 -19.89
C TYR A 240 0.77 -10.24 -20.04
N PRO A 241 1.08 -10.72 -21.26
CA PRO A 241 2.34 -11.38 -21.51
C PRO A 241 3.51 -10.42 -21.30
N PHE A 242 4.62 -10.93 -20.79
CA PHE A 242 5.84 -10.14 -20.59
C PHE A 242 7.08 -10.96 -20.90
N VAL A 243 8.23 -10.29 -21.02
CA VAL A 243 9.49 -10.92 -21.41
C VAL A 243 10.34 -11.25 -20.17
N VAL A 244 10.93 -12.45 -20.16
CA VAL A 244 11.92 -12.89 -19.18
C VAL A 244 13.20 -13.33 -19.90
N GLY A 245 14.34 -12.82 -19.46
CA GLY A 245 15.67 -13.10 -19.98
C GLY A 245 15.92 -12.62 -21.42
N ASN A 246 15.10 -11.70 -21.92
CA ASN A 246 15.04 -11.28 -23.33
C ASN A 246 14.76 -12.43 -24.33
N LYS A 247 14.33 -13.60 -23.84
CA LYS A 247 14.31 -14.86 -24.61
C LYS A 247 13.03 -15.66 -24.45
N ILE A 248 12.25 -15.41 -23.41
CA ILE A 248 11.06 -16.16 -23.06
C ILE A 248 9.88 -15.21 -22.90
N TRP A 249 8.76 -15.54 -23.53
CA TRP A 249 7.47 -14.94 -23.23
C TRP A 249 6.82 -15.64 -22.03
N GLU A 250 6.64 -14.93 -20.94
CA GLU A 250 5.85 -15.38 -19.81
C GLU A 250 4.38 -14.99 -20.03
N LEU A 251 3.51 -15.98 -20.14
CA LEU A 251 2.05 -15.85 -20.17
C LEU A 251 1.51 -16.13 -18.76
N PRO A 252 0.99 -15.12 -18.04
CA PRO A 252 0.45 -15.35 -16.71
C PRO A 252 -0.66 -16.39 -16.71
N PHE A 253 -0.63 -17.35 -15.80
CA PHE A 253 -1.79 -18.20 -15.55
C PHE A 253 -2.71 -17.52 -14.54
N VAL A 254 -4.02 -17.68 -14.70
CA VAL A 254 -4.98 -17.02 -13.80
C VAL A 254 -5.26 -17.87 -12.57
N TYR A 255 -5.44 -17.23 -11.42
CA TYR A 255 -6.19 -17.82 -10.30
C TYR A 255 -7.67 -17.48 -10.48
N PRO A 256 -8.59 -18.46 -10.45
CA PRO A 256 -8.43 -19.81 -9.89
C PRO A 256 -7.71 -20.82 -10.81
N ASN A 257 -7.22 -21.91 -10.20
CA ASN A 257 -6.90 -23.17 -10.88
C ASN A 257 -7.64 -24.34 -10.21
N ASP A 258 -7.71 -25.50 -10.87
CA ASP A 258 -8.50 -26.62 -10.36
C ASP A 258 -7.87 -27.34 -9.15
N TYR A 259 -6.54 -27.32 -8.99
CA TYR A 259 -5.84 -27.87 -7.82
C TYR A 259 -6.19 -27.11 -6.53
N THR A 260 -5.99 -25.79 -6.53
CA THR A 260 -6.33 -24.93 -5.39
C THR A 260 -7.84 -24.85 -5.18
N GLY A 261 -8.63 -24.86 -6.28
CA GLY A 261 -10.07 -24.92 -6.20
C GLY A 261 -10.61 -26.19 -5.55
N GLN A 262 -10.04 -27.36 -5.85
CA GLN A 262 -10.45 -28.58 -5.18
C GLN A 262 -10.02 -28.58 -3.70
N ALA A 263 -8.86 -28.01 -3.37
CA ALA A 263 -8.40 -27.92 -1.99
C ALA A 263 -9.31 -27.03 -1.14
N LEU A 264 -9.86 -25.96 -1.72
CA LEU A 264 -10.74 -25.01 -1.02
C LEU A 264 -12.21 -25.43 -1.00
N HIS A 265 -12.70 -26.00 -2.09
CA HIS A 265 -14.14 -26.17 -2.32
C HIS A 265 -14.54 -27.63 -2.58
N GLY A 266 -13.58 -28.54 -2.68
CA GLY A 266 -13.80 -29.92 -3.11
C GLY A 266 -13.89 -30.07 -4.63
N ARG A 267 -13.86 -31.33 -5.08
CA ARG A 267 -13.80 -31.70 -6.50
C ARG A 267 -15.06 -31.27 -7.25
N GLY A 268 -14.89 -30.68 -8.43
CA GLY A 268 -15.96 -30.30 -9.35
C GLY A 268 -16.93 -29.26 -8.80
N ASN A 269 -16.50 -28.45 -7.82
CA ASN A 269 -17.36 -27.48 -7.16
C ASN A 269 -17.72 -26.30 -8.10
N PRO A 270 -19.00 -25.89 -8.18
CA PRO A 270 -19.44 -24.79 -9.06
C PRO A 270 -18.81 -23.44 -8.72
N VAL A 271 -18.41 -23.18 -7.47
CA VAL A 271 -17.76 -21.91 -7.08
C VAL A 271 -16.47 -21.69 -7.88
N THR A 272 -15.65 -22.73 -8.03
CA THR A 272 -14.42 -22.65 -8.83
C THR A 272 -14.72 -22.35 -10.31
N ILE A 273 -15.81 -22.91 -10.84
CA ILE A 273 -16.23 -22.71 -12.23
C ILE A 273 -16.70 -21.26 -12.45
N GLU A 274 -17.50 -20.72 -11.54
CA GLU A 274 -17.92 -19.32 -11.56
C GLU A 274 -16.73 -18.35 -11.43
N ASP A 275 -15.72 -18.72 -10.66
CA ASP A 275 -14.51 -17.90 -10.52
C ASP A 275 -13.63 -17.96 -11.77
N PHE A 276 -13.57 -19.10 -12.49
CA PHE A 276 -12.94 -19.15 -13.82
C PHE A 276 -13.66 -18.24 -14.82
N LYS A 277 -15.01 -18.25 -14.84
CA LYS A 277 -15.82 -17.37 -15.69
C LYS A 277 -15.53 -15.89 -15.41
N ALA A 278 -15.54 -15.51 -14.13
CA ALA A 278 -15.23 -14.14 -13.72
C ALA A 278 -13.78 -13.73 -14.04
N ALA A 279 -12.81 -14.65 -13.95
CA ALA A 279 -11.45 -14.41 -14.38
C ALA A 279 -11.34 -14.14 -15.89
N LEU A 280 -12.11 -14.87 -16.72
CA LEU A 280 -12.21 -14.59 -18.15
C LEU A 280 -12.85 -13.22 -18.42
N ASP A 281 -13.93 -12.88 -17.72
CA ASP A 281 -14.57 -11.57 -17.82
C ASP A 281 -13.59 -10.43 -17.50
N ALA A 282 -12.86 -10.56 -16.39
CA ALA A 282 -11.81 -9.62 -16.01
C ALA A 282 -10.71 -9.52 -17.08
N THR A 283 -10.29 -10.66 -17.65
CA THR A 283 -9.28 -10.68 -18.72
C THR A 283 -9.75 -9.92 -19.96
N VAL A 284 -11.02 -10.07 -20.36
CA VAL A 284 -11.60 -9.33 -21.49
C VAL A 284 -11.67 -7.84 -21.22
N VAL A 285 -12.08 -7.43 -20.02
CA VAL A 285 -12.11 -6.02 -19.59
C VAL A 285 -10.71 -5.40 -19.67
N LYS A 286 -9.70 -6.13 -19.18
CA LYS A 286 -8.29 -5.72 -19.21
C LYS A 286 -7.67 -5.79 -20.60
N LYS A 287 -8.36 -6.37 -21.60
CA LYS A 287 -7.79 -6.70 -22.92
C LYS A 287 -6.52 -7.55 -22.83
N GLY A 288 -6.49 -8.45 -21.86
CA GLY A 288 -5.32 -9.25 -21.49
C GLY A 288 -5.27 -10.62 -22.14
N ALA A 289 -4.23 -11.38 -21.80
CA ALA A 289 -4.10 -12.78 -22.15
C ALA A 289 -3.64 -13.59 -20.94
N VAL A 290 -4.35 -14.68 -20.67
CA VAL A 290 -4.07 -15.57 -19.54
C VAL A 290 -4.11 -17.03 -19.94
N SER A 291 -3.39 -17.86 -19.20
CA SER A 291 -3.58 -19.31 -19.25
C SER A 291 -4.52 -19.80 -18.15
N LEU A 292 -5.40 -20.73 -18.49
CA LEU A 292 -6.25 -21.45 -17.55
C LEU A 292 -5.58 -22.79 -17.27
N CYS A 293 -5.17 -22.98 -16.01
CA CYS A 293 -4.51 -24.19 -15.55
C CYS A 293 -5.52 -25.22 -15.04
N PHE A 294 -5.44 -26.45 -15.56
CA PHE A 294 -6.26 -27.57 -15.11
C PHE A 294 -5.59 -28.93 -15.34
N HIS A 295 -6.17 -30.00 -14.80
CA HIS A 295 -5.59 -31.34 -14.82
C HIS A 295 -6.55 -32.38 -15.41
N ALA A 296 -6.00 -33.41 -16.06
CA ALA A 296 -6.78 -34.47 -16.68
C ALA A 296 -7.41 -35.42 -15.63
N GLY A 297 -8.58 -35.06 -15.09
CA GLY A 297 -9.48 -35.98 -14.39
C GLY A 297 -9.11 -36.29 -12.94
N SER A 298 -9.71 -35.54 -12.01
CA SER A 298 -10.04 -35.88 -10.61
C SER A 298 -10.59 -34.64 -9.88
N TRP A 299 -10.20 -33.45 -10.32
CA TRP A 299 -10.53 -32.18 -9.66
C TRP A 299 -11.58 -31.38 -10.42
N MET A 300 -11.52 -31.36 -11.75
CA MET A 300 -12.52 -30.80 -12.65
C MET A 300 -12.91 -31.83 -13.71
N ARG A 301 -14.17 -31.77 -14.18
CA ARG A 301 -14.66 -32.60 -15.29
C ARG A 301 -14.54 -31.86 -16.63
N SER A 302 -14.46 -32.60 -17.73
CA SER A 302 -14.46 -32.06 -19.09
C SER A 302 -15.62 -31.11 -19.36
N GLU A 303 -16.82 -31.47 -18.90
CA GLU A 303 -18.05 -30.70 -19.13
C GLU A 303 -18.00 -29.33 -18.44
N GLN A 304 -17.25 -29.21 -17.33
CA GLN A 304 -17.10 -27.94 -16.62
C GLN A 304 -16.15 -26.99 -17.35
N MET A 305 -15.11 -27.52 -18.02
CA MET A 305 -14.29 -26.70 -18.91
C MET A 305 -15.08 -26.27 -20.15
N VAL A 306 -15.92 -27.17 -20.71
CA VAL A 306 -16.87 -26.81 -21.77
C VAL A 306 -17.80 -25.68 -21.32
N GLU A 307 -18.31 -25.74 -20.08
CA GLU A 307 -19.15 -24.67 -19.50
C GLU A 307 -18.41 -23.32 -19.40
N ILE A 308 -17.12 -23.32 -19.05
CA ILE A 308 -16.27 -22.11 -19.03
C ILE A 308 -16.09 -21.56 -20.46
N ILE A 309 -15.85 -22.44 -21.44
CA ILE A 309 -15.73 -22.07 -22.86
C ILE A 309 -17.05 -21.48 -23.38
N ASP A 310 -18.18 -22.09 -23.04
CA ASP A 310 -19.52 -21.62 -23.41
C ASP A 310 -19.83 -20.26 -22.82
N HIS A 311 -19.45 -20.01 -21.56
CA HIS A 311 -19.56 -18.68 -20.96
C HIS A 311 -18.78 -17.64 -21.76
N ALA A 312 -17.54 -17.95 -22.12
CA ALA A 312 -16.69 -17.03 -22.89
C ALA A 312 -17.29 -16.72 -24.28
N ASP A 313 -17.70 -17.76 -25.01
CA ASP A 313 -18.30 -17.65 -26.35
C ASP A 313 -19.64 -16.90 -26.31
N LYS A 314 -20.51 -17.22 -25.34
CA LYS A 314 -21.82 -16.59 -25.21
C LYS A 314 -21.74 -15.14 -24.73
N THR A 315 -20.88 -14.85 -23.75
CA THR A 315 -20.81 -13.54 -23.09
C THR A 315 -19.97 -12.55 -23.91
N HIS A 316 -18.85 -13.00 -24.47
CA HIS A 316 -17.88 -12.14 -25.15
C HIS A 316 -17.80 -12.39 -26.65
N GLY A 317 -18.16 -13.59 -27.12
CA GLY A 317 -18.07 -14.01 -28.51
C GLY A 317 -16.69 -13.72 -29.10
N LYS A 318 -16.65 -13.06 -30.25
CA LYS A 318 -15.40 -12.70 -30.97
C LYS A 318 -14.43 -11.82 -30.19
N LYS A 319 -14.83 -11.24 -29.05
CA LYS A 319 -13.92 -10.43 -28.22
C LYS A 319 -12.88 -11.29 -27.49
N ILE A 320 -13.11 -12.58 -27.31
CA ILE A 320 -12.13 -13.49 -26.72
C ILE A 320 -11.79 -14.60 -27.72
N LYS A 321 -10.50 -14.95 -27.78
CA LYS A 321 -10.01 -16.04 -28.65
C LYS A 321 -9.27 -17.10 -27.85
N PHE A 322 -9.55 -18.36 -28.15
CA PHE A 322 -8.79 -19.48 -27.62
C PHE A 322 -7.59 -19.78 -28.52
N LEU A 323 -6.41 -19.83 -27.91
CA LEU A 323 -5.15 -20.17 -28.58
C LEU A 323 -4.41 -21.21 -27.74
N ASN A 324 -3.58 -22.03 -28.37
CA ASN A 324 -2.53 -22.74 -27.66
C ASN A 324 -1.27 -21.83 -27.56
N MET A 325 -0.29 -22.20 -26.73
CA MET A 325 0.93 -21.40 -26.58
C MET A 325 1.67 -21.21 -27.92
N LEU A 326 1.70 -22.25 -28.77
CA LEU A 326 2.38 -22.22 -30.07
C LEU A 326 1.80 -21.17 -31.02
N GLU A 327 0.48 -21.10 -31.12
CA GLU A 327 -0.23 -20.14 -31.95
C GLU A 327 -0.05 -18.72 -31.41
N MET A 328 -0.09 -18.55 -30.08
CA MET A 328 0.17 -17.27 -29.44
C MET A 328 1.58 -16.76 -29.74
N HIS A 329 2.60 -17.62 -29.58
CA HIS A 329 3.98 -17.31 -29.94
C HIS A 329 4.11 -16.82 -31.39
N ASP A 330 3.47 -17.53 -32.32
CA ASP A 330 3.56 -17.23 -33.75
C ASP A 330 2.85 -15.92 -34.11
N LEU A 331 1.70 -15.64 -33.50
CA LEU A 331 0.98 -14.39 -33.70
C LEU A 331 1.76 -13.19 -33.15
N ILE A 332 2.34 -13.32 -31.95
CA ILE A 332 3.24 -12.29 -31.39
C ILE A 332 4.40 -12.04 -32.34
N THR A 333 5.09 -13.11 -32.74
CA THR A 333 6.26 -13.00 -33.61
C THR A 333 5.89 -12.35 -34.95
N LYS A 334 4.81 -12.79 -35.59
CA LYS A 334 4.36 -12.31 -36.89
C LYS A 334 3.86 -10.87 -36.84
N ASN A 335 2.92 -10.57 -35.94
CA ASN A 335 2.14 -9.33 -36.01
C ASN A 335 2.75 -8.20 -35.19
N MET A 336 3.37 -8.50 -34.04
CA MET A 336 3.99 -7.53 -33.14
C MET A 336 5.50 -7.43 -33.36
N LEU A 337 6.20 -8.54 -33.57
CA LEU A 337 7.65 -8.53 -33.77
C LEU A 337 8.07 -8.51 -35.25
N ALA A 338 7.13 -8.32 -36.17
CA ALA A 338 7.37 -8.24 -37.62
C ALA A 338 8.18 -9.42 -38.20
N GLY A 339 8.02 -10.61 -37.63
CA GLY A 339 8.74 -11.84 -38.00
C GLY A 339 10.05 -12.09 -37.24
N HIS A 340 10.45 -11.21 -36.31
CA HIS A 340 11.68 -11.33 -35.54
C HIS A 340 11.38 -11.88 -34.14
N GLY A 341 11.54 -13.18 -33.90
CA GLY A 341 11.35 -13.78 -32.58
C GLY A 341 12.31 -13.20 -31.53
N LEU A 342 12.00 -13.39 -30.23
CA LEU A 342 12.95 -13.03 -29.15
C LEU A 342 14.25 -13.83 -29.25
N ARG A 343 14.17 -15.06 -29.78
CA ARG A 343 15.31 -15.92 -30.07
C ARG A 343 15.63 -16.01 -31.54
N ASP A 344 16.92 -16.15 -31.86
CA ASP A 344 17.39 -16.51 -33.19
C ASP A 344 17.16 -18.01 -33.47
N GLU A 345 17.55 -18.48 -34.66
CA GLU A 345 17.38 -19.87 -35.07
C GLU A 345 18.24 -20.83 -34.22
N GLU A 346 19.31 -20.31 -33.62
CA GLU A 346 20.23 -21.01 -32.74
C GLU A 346 19.84 -20.93 -31.25
N GLY A 347 18.74 -20.25 -30.91
CA GLY A 347 18.23 -20.09 -29.56
C GLY A 347 18.89 -19.00 -28.71
N ASN A 348 19.73 -18.14 -29.27
CA ASN A 348 20.33 -17.00 -28.57
C ASN A 348 19.39 -15.78 -28.56
N ASP A 349 19.78 -14.70 -27.89
CA ASP A 349 19.05 -13.42 -27.91
C ASP A 349 19.11 -12.82 -29.33
N ASN A 350 17.95 -12.55 -29.92
CA ASN A 350 17.83 -12.05 -31.29
C ASN A 350 17.84 -10.53 -31.39
N GLY A 351 18.28 -9.81 -30.37
CA GLY A 351 18.37 -8.35 -30.38
C GLY A 351 17.02 -7.62 -30.40
N VAL A 352 15.98 -8.26 -29.84
CA VAL A 352 14.63 -7.70 -29.71
C VAL A 352 14.40 -7.23 -28.26
N ARG A 353 13.86 -6.03 -28.06
CA ARG A 353 13.47 -5.51 -26.74
C ARG A 353 12.04 -5.03 -26.75
N VAL A 354 11.35 -5.23 -25.63
CA VAL A 354 9.96 -4.82 -25.40
C VAL A 354 9.95 -3.85 -24.23
N LEU A 355 9.57 -2.61 -24.51
CA LEU A 355 9.61 -1.49 -23.58
C LEU A 355 8.69 -0.38 -24.10
N ASP A 356 8.16 0.45 -23.21
CA ASP A 356 7.38 1.64 -23.58
C ASP A 356 8.35 2.77 -23.97
N LEU A 357 8.41 3.12 -25.26
CA LEU A 357 9.39 4.08 -25.80
C LEU A 357 8.87 5.52 -25.80
N ASP A 358 7.55 5.73 -25.87
CA ASP A 358 6.95 7.07 -26.00
C ASP A 358 6.14 7.51 -24.77
N LEU A 359 6.06 6.63 -23.76
CA LEU A 359 5.44 6.80 -22.46
C LEU A 359 3.91 6.92 -22.55
N ASP A 360 3.29 6.16 -23.46
CA ASP A 360 1.84 6.11 -23.63
C ASP A 360 1.15 5.05 -22.74
N GLY A 361 1.94 4.27 -21.99
CA GLY A 361 1.48 3.20 -21.12
C GLY A 361 1.25 1.86 -21.83
N TYR A 362 1.69 1.72 -23.08
CA TYR A 362 1.67 0.49 -23.86
C TYR A 362 3.08 0.04 -24.25
N MET A 363 3.25 -1.27 -24.46
CA MET A 363 4.55 -1.83 -24.81
C MET A 363 4.89 -1.61 -26.29
N ASP A 364 6.05 -1.03 -26.58
CA ASP A 364 6.63 -0.93 -27.92
C ASP A 364 7.66 -2.02 -28.19
N VAL A 365 8.14 -2.09 -29.43
CA VAL A 365 9.12 -3.09 -29.85
C VAL A 365 10.32 -2.42 -30.49
N LEU A 366 11.52 -2.73 -29.99
CA LEU A 366 12.77 -2.48 -30.67
C LEU A 366 13.29 -3.78 -31.30
N ILE A 367 13.61 -3.73 -32.59
CA ILE A 367 14.22 -4.82 -33.36
C ILE A 367 15.54 -4.29 -33.93
N ALA A 368 16.66 -4.67 -33.32
CA ALA A 368 17.98 -4.16 -33.69
C ALA A 368 18.96 -5.31 -33.93
N ASN A 369 18.60 -6.24 -34.81
CA ASN A 369 19.41 -7.40 -35.14
C ASN A 369 20.01 -7.30 -36.54
N SER A 370 20.74 -8.33 -36.98
CA SER A 370 21.43 -8.31 -38.28
C SER A 370 20.48 -8.18 -39.48
N LYS A 371 19.19 -8.57 -39.32
CA LYS A 371 18.18 -8.54 -40.39
C LYS A 371 17.35 -7.25 -40.38
N ALA A 372 17.23 -6.54 -39.24
CA ALA A 372 16.45 -5.30 -39.14
C ALA A 372 16.96 -4.37 -38.04
N ARG A 373 16.85 -3.06 -38.30
CA ARG A 373 17.12 -1.98 -37.33
C ARG A 373 15.97 -0.98 -37.33
N LYS A 374 14.94 -1.28 -36.55
CA LYS A 374 13.72 -0.47 -36.44
C LYS A 374 13.10 -0.62 -35.06
N CYS A 375 12.37 0.41 -34.62
CA CYS A 375 11.36 0.25 -33.60
C CYS A 375 9.96 0.27 -34.21
N ARG A 376 9.00 -0.29 -33.48
CA ARG A 376 7.57 -0.26 -33.78
C ARG A 376 6.89 0.37 -32.57
N ILE A 377 6.26 1.52 -32.79
CA ILE A 377 5.50 2.25 -31.78
C ILE A 377 4.02 1.91 -31.92
N TRP A 378 3.37 1.54 -30.83
CA TRP A 378 1.95 1.21 -30.83
C TRP A 378 1.09 2.47 -30.73
N ASN A 379 0.03 2.55 -31.54
CA ASN A 379 -0.98 3.59 -31.39
C ASN A 379 -2.28 2.96 -30.84
N PRO A 380 -2.63 3.19 -29.56
CA PRO A 380 -3.83 2.62 -28.97
C PRO A 380 -5.13 3.20 -29.56
N GLY A 381 -5.10 4.40 -30.15
CA GLY A 381 -6.26 5.10 -30.68
C GLY A 381 -6.88 4.43 -31.93
N ASP A 382 -6.05 3.88 -32.81
CA ASP A 382 -6.48 3.17 -34.02
C ASP A 382 -6.07 1.69 -34.06
N SER A 383 -5.36 1.22 -33.03
CA SER A 383 -4.83 -0.15 -32.92
C SER A 383 -3.89 -0.52 -34.06
N SER A 384 -2.87 0.32 -34.29
CA SER A 384 -1.89 0.15 -35.36
C SER A 384 -0.45 0.30 -34.88
N TRP A 385 0.48 -0.25 -35.66
CA TRP A 385 1.91 -0.11 -35.44
C TRP A 385 2.51 0.90 -36.41
N LYS A 386 3.30 1.83 -35.89
CA LYS A 386 4.14 2.73 -36.67
C LYS A 386 5.59 2.27 -36.62
N GLU A 387 6.21 2.06 -37.78
CA GLU A 387 7.63 1.67 -37.84
C GLU A 387 8.54 2.90 -37.98
N ILE A 388 9.61 2.93 -37.21
CA ILE A 388 10.62 4.00 -37.22
C ILE A 388 12.01 3.35 -37.32
N PRO A 389 12.91 3.82 -38.21
CA PRO A 389 14.28 3.31 -38.27
C PRO A 389 15.05 3.53 -36.96
N PHE A 390 15.81 2.53 -36.51
CA PHE A 390 16.70 2.64 -35.36
C PHE A 390 18.17 2.69 -35.84
N PRO A 391 19.02 3.58 -35.30
CA PRO A 391 20.35 3.83 -35.87
C PRO A 391 21.39 2.76 -35.55
N ALA A 392 21.25 2.04 -34.43
CA ALA A 392 22.26 1.13 -33.91
C ALA A 392 21.85 -0.36 -33.99
N ALA A 393 22.83 -1.26 -33.87
CA ALA A 393 22.57 -2.68 -33.63
C ALA A 393 22.47 -2.94 -32.12
N MET A 394 21.76 -4.00 -31.73
CA MET A 394 21.72 -4.46 -30.35
C MET A 394 23.03 -5.15 -30.00
N HIS A 395 23.58 -4.84 -28.84
CA HIS A 395 24.72 -5.51 -28.25
C HIS A 395 24.61 -5.42 -26.71
N PRO A 396 25.44 -6.17 -25.94
CA PRO A 396 25.33 -6.21 -24.48
C PRO A 396 25.49 -4.87 -23.76
N GLY A 397 26.08 -3.86 -24.41
CA GLY A 397 26.27 -2.52 -23.88
C GLY A 397 25.19 -1.51 -24.25
N MET A 398 24.15 -1.89 -25.00
CA MET A 398 23.03 -0.98 -25.31
C MET A 398 22.23 -0.69 -24.04
N ARG A 399 22.06 0.58 -23.69
CA ARG A 399 21.33 1.04 -22.50
C ARG A 399 20.24 2.03 -22.88
N PHE A 400 19.20 2.10 -22.06
CA PHE A 400 18.08 3.01 -22.23
C PHE A 400 17.94 3.84 -20.96
N GLY A 401 17.60 5.11 -21.12
CA GLY A 401 17.34 6.04 -20.03
C GLY A 401 16.29 7.06 -20.43
N PHE A 402 15.88 7.90 -19.49
CA PHE A 402 14.87 8.93 -19.70
C PHE A 402 15.27 10.28 -19.08
N ASP A 403 14.61 11.32 -19.59
CA ASP A 403 14.66 12.71 -19.13
C ASP A 403 13.30 13.31 -19.53
N ASP A 404 12.40 13.43 -18.56
CA ASP A 404 11.03 13.84 -18.79
C ASP A 404 10.91 15.29 -19.27
N GLU A 405 11.88 16.15 -18.95
CA GLU A 405 11.89 17.53 -19.39
C GLU A 405 12.27 17.64 -20.87
N ASN A 406 13.31 16.91 -21.29
CA ASN A 406 13.93 17.15 -22.58
C ASN A 406 13.72 16.03 -23.59
N PHE A 407 13.91 14.75 -23.26
CA PHE A 407 14.08 13.66 -24.25
C PHE A 407 12.97 12.60 -24.23
N LYS A 408 12.25 12.44 -23.11
CA LYS A 408 11.40 11.29 -22.74
C LYS A 408 12.11 9.94 -22.70
N THR A 409 12.75 9.51 -23.79
CA THR A 409 13.52 8.26 -23.85
C THR A 409 14.72 8.43 -24.77
N PHE A 410 15.86 7.91 -24.34
CA PHE A 410 17.09 7.86 -25.10
C PHE A 410 17.76 6.49 -25.03
N ALA A 411 18.54 6.19 -26.04
CA ALA A 411 19.39 5.01 -26.13
C ALA A 411 20.86 5.45 -26.13
N PHE A 412 21.72 4.68 -25.47
CA PHE A 412 23.15 4.95 -25.34
C PHE A 412 23.94 3.67 -25.56
N HIS A 413 25.05 3.77 -26.29
CA HIS A 413 26.06 2.73 -26.28
C HIS A 413 27.47 3.21 -26.61
N THR A 414 28.46 2.41 -26.22
CA THR A 414 29.85 2.56 -26.66
C THR A 414 30.18 1.54 -27.74
N ASP A 415 30.83 1.95 -28.83
CA ASP A 415 31.26 1.05 -29.89
C ASP A 415 32.58 0.33 -29.57
N GLU A 416 33.12 -0.44 -30.53
CA GLU A 416 34.37 -1.19 -30.38
C GLU A 416 35.63 -0.30 -30.37
N GLU A 417 35.52 0.92 -30.88
CA GLU A 417 36.60 1.91 -30.88
C GLU A 417 36.63 2.73 -29.57
N GLY A 418 35.64 2.52 -28.70
CA GLY A 418 35.49 3.22 -27.43
C GLY A 418 34.74 4.55 -27.56
N GLU A 419 34.10 4.83 -28.70
CA GLU A 419 33.32 6.04 -28.88
C GLU A 419 31.89 5.86 -28.35
N ASN A 420 31.42 6.88 -27.62
CA ASN A 420 30.06 6.93 -27.09
C ASN A 420 29.09 7.51 -28.11
N HIS A 421 27.97 6.83 -28.30
CA HIS A 421 26.87 7.24 -29.17
C HIS A 421 25.54 7.23 -28.42
N ALA A 422 24.74 8.27 -28.63
CA ALA A 422 23.44 8.40 -28.00
C ALA A 422 22.41 9.02 -28.93
N TRP A 423 21.17 8.58 -28.80
CA TRP A 423 20.03 9.07 -29.58
C TRP A 423 18.81 9.24 -28.72
N SER A 424 18.01 10.28 -28.97
CA SER A 424 16.70 10.45 -28.37
C SER A 424 15.58 10.15 -29.37
N LEU A 425 14.45 9.67 -28.87
CA LEU A 425 13.26 9.49 -29.70
C LEU A 425 12.49 10.82 -29.82
N ARG A 426 12.42 11.38 -31.03
CA ARG A 426 11.74 12.65 -31.33
C ARG A 426 10.59 12.44 -32.30
N LYS A 427 9.36 12.35 -31.78
CA LYS A 427 8.12 12.09 -32.53
C LYS A 427 8.20 10.82 -33.40
N ASP A 428 8.86 10.95 -34.55
CA ASP A 428 8.87 9.98 -35.65
C ASP A 428 10.28 9.55 -36.06
N SER A 429 11.32 9.93 -35.30
CA SER A 429 12.70 9.62 -35.64
C SER A 429 13.62 9.58 -34.42
N TRP A 430 14.64 8.73 -34.48
CA TRP A 430 15.78 8.78 -33.56
C TRP A 430 16.77 9.85 -34.02
N VAL A 431 17.06 10.81 -33.13
CA VAL A 431 17.96 11.94 -33.41
C VAL A 431 19.21 11.74 -32.59
N LYS A 432 20.40 11.91 -33.20
CA LYS A 432 21.68 11.84 -32.47
C LYS A 432 21.80 13.05 -31.54
N GLU A 433 22.16 12.81 -30.28
CA GLU A 433 22.22 13.84 -29.24
C GLU A 433 23.62 13.92 -28.65
N ASP A 434 24.42 14.90 -29.11
CA ASP A 434 25.80 15.07 -28.64
C ASP A 434 25.88 15.44 -27.14
N VAL A 435 24.82 16.05 -26.60
CA VAL A 435 24.75 16.37 -25.16
C VAL A 435 24.75 15.11 -24.30
N LEU A 436 24.20 13.99 -24.79
CA LEU A 436 24.11 12.73 -24.05
C LEU A 436 25.44 11.95 -24.03
N THR A 437 26.47 12.39 -24.76
CA THR A 437 27.81 11.77 -24.76
C THR A 437 28.90 12.68 -24.20
N LYS A 438 28.62 13.98 -24.07
CA LYS A 438 29.57 14.98 -23.58
C LYS A 438 29.85 14.83 -22.08
N GLY A 439 31.13 14.84 -21.69
CA GLY A 439 31.58 14.63 -20.31
C GLY A 439 31.81 13.16 -19.94
N LEU A 440 31.68 12.24 -20.90
CA LEU A 440 31.78 10.79 -20.71
C LEU A 440 32.99 10.17 -21.44
N GLU A 441 34.04 10.92 -21.74
CA GLU A 441 35.15 10.50 -22.62
C GLU A 441 35.92 9.25 -22.13
N LYS A 442 35.78 8.89 -20.85
CA LYS A 442 36.39 7.69 -20.25
C LYS A 442 35.38 6.62 -19.87
N VAL A 443 34.09 6.92 -20.01
CA VAL A 443 32.99 6.04 -19.60
C VAL A 443 32.61 5.18 -20.80
N SER A 444 32.46 3.88 -20.56
CA SER A 444 32.02 2.93 -21.58
C SER A 444 30.87 2.08 -21.06
N SER A 445 29.86 1.85 -21.90
CA SER A 445 28.77 0.90 -21.59
C SER A 445 29.15 -0.56 -21.85
N GLN A 446 30.31 -0.81 -22.48
CA GLN A 446 30.83 -2.16 -22.72
C GLN A 446 32.36 -2.26 -22.65
N ILE A 447 32.88 -3.45 -22.34
CA ILE A 447 34.32 -3.76 -22.34
C ILE A 447 34.54 -5.08 -23.06
N ASP A 448 35.18 -5.04 -24.24
CA ASP A 448 35.40 -6.20 -25.12
C ASP A 448 34.11 -7.00 -25.41
N GLY A 449 33.01 -6.33 -25.72
CA GLY A 449 31.71 -6.96 -25.99
C GLY A 449 30.91 -7.35 -24.74
N ARG A 450 31.44 -7.13 -23.53
CA ARG A 450 30.79 -7.47 -22.24
C ARG A 450 30.15 -6.23 -21.61
N ASP A 451 29.20 -6.42 -20.70
CA ASP A 451 28.61 -5.31 -19.94
C ASP A 451 29.69 -4.54 -19.15
N GLY A 452 29.80 -3.23 -19.38
CA GLY A 452 30.78 -2.36 -18.71
C GLY A 452 30.36 -1.87 -17.33
N GLY A 453 29.15 -2.19 -16.87
CA GLY A 453 28.63 -1.76 -15.57
C GLY A 453 27.99 -0.37 -15.58
N LEU A 454 27.53 0.10 -16.74
CA LEU A 454 26.79 1.37 -16.87
C LEU A 454 25.28 1.12 -16.74
N ARG A 455 24.59 1.93 -15.93
CA ARG A 455 23.13 1.95 -15.76
C ARG A 455 22.59 3.38 -15.78
N PHE A 456 21.37 3.55 -16.26
CA PHE A 456 20.60 4.77 -16.09
C PHE A 456 19.51 4.54 -15.05
N LEU A 457 19.46 5.38 -14.03
CA LEU A 457 18.55 5.25 -12.90
C LEU A 457 18.23 6.63 -12.37
N ASP A 458 16.95 6.96 -12.20
CA ASP A 458 16.52 8.18 -11.52
C ASP A 458 16.59 7.93 -10.01
N VAL A 459 17.70 8.34 -9.37
CA VAL A 459 17.96 7.97 -7.98
C VAL A 459 17.22 8.85 -6.98
N ASP A 460 16.81 10.05 -7.37
CA ASP A 460 16.10 11.01 -6.52
C ASP A 460 14.65 11.30 -6.94
N HIS A 461 14.17 10.58 -7.96
CA HIS A 461 12.81 10.64 -8.52
C HIS A 461 12.47 12.04 -9.07
N ASP A 462 13.44 12.73 -9.66
CA ASP A 462 13.26 14.06 -10.26
C ASP A 462 12.71 14.01 -11.71
N GLY A 463 12.55 12.81 -12.29
CA GLY A 463 12.11 12.60 -13.66
C GLY A 463 13.26 12.50 -14.68
N THR A 464 14.52 12.50 -14.21
CA THR A 464 15.73 12.38 -15.03
C THR A 464 16.62 11.26 -14.49
N CYS A 465 17.14 10.41 -15.38
CA CYS A 465 18.12 9.41 -14.93
C CYS A 465 19.49 10.03 -14.63
N GLU A 466 20.08 9.65 -13.50
CA GLU A 466 21.52 9.63 -13.30
C GLU A 466 22.17 8.50 -14.12
N LEU A 467 23.43 8.70 -14.49
CA LEU A 467 24.28 7.66 -15.08
C LEU A 467 25.19 7.12 -13.99
N ILE A 468 25.08 5.83 -13.72
CA ILE A 468 25.88 5.13 -12.71
C ILE A 468 26.85 4.19 -13.42
N VAL A 469 28.13 4.30 -13.11
CA VAL A 469 29.19 3.38 -13.54
C VAL A 469 29.67 2.59 -12.33
N GLY A 470 29.61 1.26 -12.38
CA GLY A 470 30.02 0.39 -11.29
C GLY A 470 30.64 -0.91 -11.79
N ASN A 471 31.96 -0.97 -11.82
CA ASN A 471 32.74 -2.16 -12.14
C ASN A 471 33.99 -2.23 -11.25
N PRO A 472 34.81 -3.30 -11.29
CA PRO A 472 35.96 -3.43 -10.39
C PRO A 472 37.04 -2.34 -10.55
N GLU A 473 37.06 -1.63 -11.69
CA GLU A 473 38.05 -0.60 -11.98
C GLU A 473 37.52 0.82 -11.73
N ARG A 474 36.20 1.01 -11.73
CA ARG A 474 35.56 2.34 -11.70
C ARG A 474 34.21 2.34 -10.99
N SER A 475 33.99 3.35 -10.16
CA SER A 475 32.73 3.61 -9.46
C SER A 475 32.44 5.11 -9.46
N GLU A 476 31.46 5.56 -10.23
CA GLU A 476 31.17 6.97 -10.46
C GLU A 476 29.68 7.19 -10.76
N VAL A 477 29.17 8.37 -10.42
CA VAL A 477 27.78 8.78 -10.72
C VAL A 477 27.80 10.13 -11.40
N TYR A 478 26.96 10.31 -12.41
CA TYR A 478 26.84 11.53 -13.17
C TYR A 478 25.40 12.00 -13.23
N ARG A 479 25.21 13.32 -13.20
CA ARG A 479 23.92 13.96 -13.45
C ARG A 479 23.88 14.59 -14.84
N LEU A 480 22.75 14.44 -15.52
CA LEU A 480 22.54 15.09 -16.81
C LEU A 480 22.27 16.60 -16.61
N ARG A 481 23.03 17.44 -17.30
CA ARG A 481 22.80 18.89 -17.40
C ARG A 481 22.56 19.28 -18.85
N LYS A 482 22.05 20.50 -19.06
CA LYS A 482 21.91 21.10 -20.41
C LYS A 482 23.21 21.13 -21.22
N THR A 483 24.36 21.10 -20.55
CA THR A 483 25.69 21.17 -21.18
C THR A 483 26.36 19.80 -21.38
N GLY A 484 25.77 18.71 -20.88
CA GLY A 484 26.33 17.37 -20.86
C GLY A 484 26.26 16.72 -19.48
N TRP A 485 26.92 15.57 -19.32
CA TRP A 485 27.02 14.87 -18.05
C TRP A 485 28.03 15.53 -17.12
N GLU A 486 27.64 15.70 -15.85
CA GLU A 486 28.46 16.26 -14.78
C GLU A 486 28.73 15.18 -13.73
N LEU A 487 30.00 14.93 -13.43
CA LEU A 487 30.41 13.98 -12.39
C LEU A 487 29.98 14.51 -11.01
N LEU A 488 29.28 13.67 -10.24
CA LEU A 488 28.84 13.98 -8.88
C LEU A 488 29.94 13.66 -7.85
N PRO A 489 29.92 14.29 -6.66
CA PRO A 489 30.97 14.15 -5.65
C PRO A 489 30.95 12.82 -4.89
N PHE A 490 30.11 11.87 -5.29
CA PHE A 490 29.93 10.56 -4.65
C PHE A 490 29.96 9.42 -5.68
N SER A 491 30.04 8.19 -5.17
CA SER A 491 30.08 6.95 -5.96
C SER A 491 29.17 5.90 -5.35
N LEU A 492 29.10 4.70 -5.94
CA LEU A 492 28.53 3.54 -5.23
C LEU A 492 29.32 3.31 -3.92
N PRO A 493 28.67 2.74 -2.88
CA PRO A 493 29.34 2.42 -1.62
C PRO A 493 30.58 1.55 -1.83
N SER A 494 31.62 1.78 -1.01
CA SER A 494 32.91 1.09 -1.14
C SER A 494 32.74 -0.43 -1.22
N GLY A 495 33.39 -1.03 -2.23
CA GLY A 495 33.34 -2.47 -2.52
C GLY A 495 32.21 -2.88 -3.46
N CYS A 496 31.14 -2.08 -3.60
CA CYS A 496 30.01 -2.38 -4.47
C CYS A 496 30.35 -2.19 -5.95
N SER A 497 29.81 -3.06 -6.80
CA SER A 497 29.91 -2.96 -8.25
C SER A 497 28.61 -3.48 -8.88
N ILE A 498 28.25 -2.96 -10.06
CA ILE A 498 27.11 -3.47 -10.83
C ILE A 498 27.50 -4.79 -11.50
N VAL A 499 28.72 -4.84 -12.06
CA VAL A 499 29.26 -6.04 -12.73
C VAL A 499 30.62 -6.50 -12.19
N THR A 500 30.96 -7.77 -12.44
CA THR A 500 32.29 -8.34 -12.23
C THR A 500 33.25 -7.92 -13.35
N ALA A 501 34.54 -8.29 -13.25
CA ALA A 501 35.53 -8.04 -14.31
C ALA A 501 35.18 -8.76 -15.64
N GLU A 502 34.35 -9.79 -15.56
CA GLU A 502 33.82 -10.55 -16.70
C GLU A 502 32.51 -9.95 -17.25
N GLY A 503 32.02 -8.83 -16.71
CA GLY A 503 30.76 -8.21 -17.11
C GLY A 503 29.52 -9.01 -16.67
N LYS A 504 29.64 -9.87 -15.65
CA LYS A 504 28.50 -10.58 -15.05
C LYS A 504 27.91 -9.76 -13.90
N ASP A 505 26.67 -10.03 -13.51
CA ASP A 505 26.04 -9.43 -12.32
C ASP A 505 26.93 -9.62 -11.07
N ALA A 506 27.23 -8.54 -10.35
CA ALA A 506 28.04 -8.56 -9.13
C ALA A 506 27.21 -8.60 -7.83
N GLY A 507 25.87 -8.54 -7.93
CA GLY A 507 24.96 -8.66 -6.79
C GLY A 507 24.48 -7.33 -6.22
N LEU A 508 24.49 -6.25 -7.01
CA LEU A 508 23.92 -4.94 -6.66
C LEU A 508 22.45 -4.87 -7.09
N ARG A 509 21.58 -4.33 -6.24
CA ARG A 509 20.18 -4.00 -6.53
C ARG A 509 19.87 -2.60 -6.02
N PHE A 510 18.92 -1.94 -6.66
CA PHE A 510 18.36 -0.67 -6.22
C PHE A 510 16.92 -0.88 -5.76
N ALA A 511 16.55 -0.26 -4.65
CA ALA A 511 15.19 -0.15 -4.18
C ALA A 511 15.08 0.89 -3.07
N ASP A 512 13.97 1.62 -3.01
CA ASP A 512 13.62 2.52 -1.91
C ASP A 512 13.30 1.73 -0.62
N LEU A 513 14.28 1.58 0.28
CA LEU A 513 14.18 0.75 1.49
C LEU A 513 13.43 1.46 2.62
N ASP A 514 13.61 2.77 2.77
CA ASP A 514 12.95 3.57 3.82
C ASP A 514 11.68 4.29 3.34
N GLU A 515 11.27 4.02 2.10
CA GLU A 515 10.11 4.55 1.40
C GLU A 515 10.17 6.08 1.22
N ASP A 516 11.34 6.69 1.24
CA ASP A 516 11.51 8.14 1.15
C ASP A 516 11.39 8.71 -0.29
N GLY A 517 11.20 7.83 -1.28
CA GLY A 517 11.10 8.17 -2.70
C GLY A 517 12.46 8.28 -3.40
N ARG A 518 13.50 7.64 -2.86
CA ARG A 518 14.85 7.62 -3.45
C ARG A 518 15.38 6.20 -3.51
N GLU A 519 16.25 5.94 -4.47
CA GLU A 519 16.75 4.58 -4.72
C GLU A 519 17.94 4.26 -3.81
N ASP A 520 17.74 3.36 -2.84
CA ASP A 520 18.80 2.86 -1.97
C ASP A 520 19.55 1.69 -2.59
N VAL A 521 20.73 1.38 -2.04
CA VAL A 521 21.55 0.27 -2.50
C VAL A 521 21.39 -0.94 -1.61
N ILE A 522 21.15 -2.10 -2.24
CA ILE A 522 21.33 -3.41 -1.64
C ILE A 522 22.47 -4.12 -2.37
N PHE A 523 23.46 -4.60 -1.64
CA PHE A 523 24.54 -5.39 -2.23
C PHE A 523 24.74 -6.71 -1.49
N SER A 524 24.89 -7.81 -2.23
CA SER A 524 25.23 -9.10 -1.63
C SER A 524 25.88 -10.08 -2.60
N ASN A 525 27.11 -10.48 -2.33
CA ASN A 525 27.81 -11.54 -3.08
C ASN A 525 28.48 -12.54 -2.12
N SER A 526 29.38 -13.39 -2.61
CA SER A 526 30.07 -14.41 -1.80
C SER A 526 31.13 -13.85 -0.85
N LYS A 527 31.44 -12.56 -0.88
CA LYS A 527 32.49 -11.92 -0.07
C LYS A 527 31.94 -10.93 0.95
N PHE A 528 30.95 -10.13 0.57
CA PHE A 528 30.38 -9.11 1.46
C PHE A 528 28.90 -8.85 1.15
N PHE A 529 28.23 -8.22 2.10
CA PHE A 529 26.84 -7.79 1.97
C PHE A 529 26.62 -6.45 2.69
N GLY A 530 25.61 -5.71 2.28
CA GLY A 530 25.17 -4.51 2.99
C GLY A 530 24.03 -3.78 2.30
N THR A 531 23.53 -2.76 2.99
CA THR A 531 22.55 -1.80 2.48
C THR A 531 22.96 -0.39 2.84
N TRP A 532 22.67 0.57 1.95
CA TRP A 532 23.00 1.97 2.12
C TRP A 532 21.88 2.86 1.61
N LEU A 533 21.47 3.83 2.43
CA LEU A 533 20.40 4.76 2.09
C LEU A 533 20.95 5.98 1.33
N PHE A 534 20.21 6.42 0.32
CA PHE A 534 20.54 7.57 -0.50
C PHE A 534 20.10 8.87 0.16
N GLN A 535 21.05 9.77 0.45
CA GLN A 535 20.76 10.98 1.22
C GLN A 535 20.47 12.21 0.35
N SER A 536 21.25 12.41 -0.72
CA SER A 536 21.13 13.54 -1.65
C SER A 536 22.12 13.39 -2.80
N LEU A 537 22.03 14.24 -3.81
CA LEU A 537 23.04 14.30 -4.89
C LEU A 537 24.36 14.94 -4.45
N GLU A 538 24.43 15.51 -3.24
CA GLU A 538 25.65 16.01 -2.65
C GLU A 538 26.37 14.93 -1.81
N GLU A 539 25.62 14.05 -1.16
CA GLU A 539 26.16 13.06 -0.20
C GLU A 539 26.13 11.61 -0.73
N GLY A 540 25.25 11.28 -1.66
CA GLY A 540 25.09 9.94 -2.22
C GLY A 540 24.52 8.91 -1.23
N TRP A 541 24.89 7.65 -1.42
CA TRP A 541 24.59 6.53 -0.50
C TRP A 541 25.51 6.54 0.73
N SER A 542 25.41 7.59 1.55
CA SER A 542 26.29 7.85 2.69
C SER A 542 25.90 7.10 3.98
N ILE A 543 24.66 6.58 4.04
CA ILE A 543 24.09 6.05 5.28
C ILE A 543 24.06 4.53 5.23
N ARG A 544 25.01 3.87 5.88
CA ARG A 544 25.01 2.40 5.99
C ARG A 544 23.90 1.94 6.94
N ALA A 545 22.97 1.13 6.43
CA ALA A 545 21.90 0.51 7.20
C ALA A 545 22.34 -0.83 7.81
N MET A 546 22.88 -1.73 6.99
CA MET A 546 23.49 -2.97 7.46
C MET A 546 24.73 -3.35 6.65
N GLY A 547 25.51 -4.31 7.16
CA GLY A 547 26.46 -5.04 6.32
C GLY A 547 27.56 -5.75 7.09
N GLY A 548 28.36 -6.52 6.34
CA GLY A 548 29.47 -7.29 6.86
C GLY A 548 30.24 -8.02 5.76
N GLU A 549 31.40 -8.55 6.12
CA GLU A 549 32.17 -9.48 5.30
C GLU A 549 31.72 -10.92 5.59
N ARG A 550 31.90 -11.83 4.63
CA ARG A 550 31.59 -13.24 4.80
C ARG A 550 32.84 -14.07 5.00
N GLU A 551 32.73 -15.04 5.90
CA GLU A 551 33.76 -16.06 6.13
C GLU A 551 33.68 -17.22 5.12
N ASN A 552 32.51 -17.46 4.51
CA ASN A 552 32.25 -18.50 3.53
C ASN A 552 31.36 -18.00 2.38
N ALA A 553 31.07 -18.86 1.40
CA ALA A 553 30.34 -18.47 0.20
C ALA A 553 28.87 -18.06 0.46
N GLY A 554 28.28 -18.38 1.62
CA GLY A 554 26.89 -18.06 1.96
C GLY A 554 25.83 -18.82 1.17
N THR A 555 26.20 -19.96 0.57
CA THR A 555 25.33 -20.83 -0.24
C THR A 555 25.43 -22.29 0.23
N GLY A 556 24.52 -23.16 -0.21
CA GLY A 556 24.56 -24.59 0.11
C GLY A 556 24.31 -24.89 1.58
N GLU A 557 25.26 -25.57 2.23
CA GLU A 557 25.15 -25.90 3.66
C GLU A 557 25.24 -24.66 4.56
N ASP A 558 26.03 -23.69 4.10
CA ASP A 558 26.35 -22.44 4.79
C ASP A 558 25.33 -21.31 4.52
N HIS A 559 24.19 -21.61 3.89
CA HIS A 559 23.16 -20.60 3.65
C HIS A 559 22.75 -19.92 4.97
N PRO A 560 22.90 -18.57 5.08
CA PRO A 560 22.64 -17.88 6.33
C PRO A 560 21.15 -17.91 6.63
N ARG A 561 20.80 -18.46 7.79
CA ARG A 561 19.41 -18.46 8.30
C ARG A 561 19.16 -17.31 9.29
N ASP A 562 20.23 -16.64 9.73
CA ASP A 562 20.16 -15.42 10.52
C ASP A 562 19.56 -14.27 9.70
N ARG A 563 18.82 -13.36 10.34
CA ARG A 563 18.29 -12.12 9.73
C ARG A 563 19.31 -11.01 9.58
N LYS A 564 20.41 -11.06 10.32
CA LYS A 564 21.48 -10.04 10.24
C LYS A 564 22.42 -10.22 9.06
N VAL A 565 22.31 -11.33 8.34
CA VAL A 565 23.17 -11.66 7.19
C VAL A 565 22.27 -11.83 5.97
N ILE A 566 22.46 -10.96 4.97
CA ILE A 566 21.76 -11.07 3.68
C ILE A 566 22.34 -12.29 2.95
N PRO A 567 21.57 -13.27 2.43
CA PRO A 567 22.11 -14.30 1.53
C PRO A 567 22.66 -13.68 0.23
N PRO A 568 23.66 -14.28 -0.44
CA PRO A 568 24.20 -13.73 -1.68
C PRO A 568 23.10 -13.56 -2.75
N ILE A 569 23.09 -12.42 -3.45
CA ILE A 569 22.21 -12.18 -4.61
C ILE A 569 22.77 -12.91 -5.84
N VAL A 570 24.10 -12.92 -5.95
CA VAL A 570 24.86 -13.72 -6.93
C VAL A 570 25.82 -14.67 -6.23
N ARG A 571 26.14 -15.78 -6.90
CA ARG A 571 27.13 -16.77 -6.43
C ARG A 571 28.56 -16.31 -6.71
N ALA A 572 29.52 -17.02 -6.15
CA ALA A 572 30.95 -16.68 -6.26
C ALA A 572 31.46 -16.65 -7.72
N ASP A 573 30.82 -17.39 -8.63
CA ASP A 573 31.15 -17.44 -10.07
C ASP A 573 30.36 -16.42 -10.91
N GLY A 574 29.61 -15.53 -10.26
CA GLY A 574 28.74 -14.53 -10.89
C GLY A 574 27.42 -15.08 -11.42
N THR A 575 27.05 -16.32 -11.10
CA THR A 575 25.75 -16.87 -11.48
C THR A 575 24.62 -16.38 -10.55
N ASN A 576 23.39 -16.42 -11.05
CA ASN A 576 22.23 -15.90 -10.33
C ASN A 576 21.95 -16.77 -9.09
N ASN A 577 21.62 -16.18 -7.94
CA ASN A 577 21.28 -16.97 -6.74
C ASN A 577 19.77 -17.00 -6.43
N GLY A 578 18.93 -16.69 -7.41
CA GLY A 578 17.48 -16.75 -7.30
C GLY A 578 16.89 -15.63 -6.45
N ALA A 579 17.56 -14.47 -6.40
CA ALA A 579 17.13 -13.32 -5.62
C ALA A 579 16.27 -12.34 -6.43
N TRP A 580 15.22 -11.77 -5.83
CA TRP A 580 14.43 -10.69 -6.44
C TRP A 580 13.71 -9.82 -5.41
N ILE A 581 13.40 -8.58 -5.80
CA ILE A 581 12.65 -7.64 -4.99
C ILE A 581 11.18 -7.67 -5.38
N LYS A 582 10.29 -7.65 -4.38
CA LYS A 582 8.84 -7.56 -4.56
C LYS A 582 8.15 -7.15 -3.26
N ARG A 583 7.18 -6.22 -3.30
CA ARG A 583 6.33 -5.85 -2.15
C ARG A 583 7.14 -5.53 -0.88
N ALA A 584 8.08 -4.60 -1.01
CA ALA A 584 8.97 -4.14 0.06
C ALA A 584 9.75 -5.28 0.75
N LYS A 585 10.13 -6.30 -0.02
CA LYS A 585 10.89 -7.47 0.44
C LYS A 585 11.88 -7.90 -0.62
N LEU A 586 13.03 -8.39 -0.16
CA LEU A 586 13.98 -9.15 -0.95
C LEU A 586 13.79 -10.65 -0.67
N TYR A 587 13.62 -11.45 -1.73
CA TYR A 587 13.34 -12.87 -1.68
C TYR A 587 14.47 -13.69 -2.27
N TRP A 588 14.62 -14.93 -1.81
CA TRP A 588 15.43 -15.97 -2.46
C TRP A 588 14.61 -17.23 -2.66
N GLN A 589 14.72 -17.80 -3.84
CA GLN A 589 14.27 -19.15 -4.12
C GLN A 589 15.29 -19.86 -5.01
N ASN A 590 15.93 -20.87 -4.44
CA ASN A 590 16.95 -21.68 -5.08
C ASN A 590 17.02 -23.07 -4.41
N GLU A 591 17.98 -23.90 -4.78
CA GLU A 591 18.17 -25.25 -4.22
C GLU A 591 18.56 -25.27 -2.73
N ASP A 592 19.03 -24.14 -2.19
CA ASP A 592 19.43 -23.98 -0.79
C ASP A 592 18.22 -23.65 0.10
N THR A 593 17.23 -22.93 -0.44
CA THR A 593 15.95 -22.66 0.23
C THR A 593 14.92 -23.77 -0.02
N GLY A 594 15.02 -24.42 -1.18
CA GLY A 594 14.13 -25.46 -1.67
C GLY A 594 13.96 -26.60 -0.68
N HIS A 595 12.72 -26.98 -0.38
CA HIS A 595 12.23 -27.90 0.67
C HIS A 595 12.75 -27.70 2.12
N ILE A 596 13.80 -26.91 2.36
CA ILE A 596 14.46 -26.75 3.66
C ILE A 596 13.81 -25.63 4.47
N LEU A 597 13.45 -24.52 3.82
CA LEU A 597 12.83 -23.36 4.48
C LEU A 597 11.30 -23.39 4.35
N PRO A 598 10.57 -22.78 5.32
CA PRO A 598 9.13 -22.59 5.21
C PRO A 598 8.74 -21.93 3.88
N HIS A 599 7.76 -22.51 3.18
CA HIS A 599 7.29 -22.03 1.88
C HIS A 599 8.36 -21.99 0.77
N HIS A 600 9.49 -22.67 0.95
CA HIS A 600 10.60 -22.80 -0.02
C HIS A 600 11.35 -21.52 -0.37
N ILE A 601 11.18 -20.46 0.43
CA ILE A 601 11.79 -19.15 0.19
C ILE A 601 12.50 -18.64 1.44
N ASP A 602 13.58 -17.88 1.24
CA ASP A 602 14.02 -16.88 2.23
C ASP A 602 13.40 -15.53 1.86
N ARG A 603 13.09 -14.70 2.86
CA ARG A 603 12.53 -13.36 2.67
C ARG A 603 13.05 -12.40 3.74
N ARG A 604 13.44 -11.21 3.33
CA ARG A 604 13.82 -10.08 4.18
C ARG A 604 12.89 -8.92 3.87
N SER A 605 12.21 -8.36 4.86
CA SER A 605 11.49 -7.09 4.64
C SER A 605 12.49 -5.95 4.49
N PHE A 606 12.10 -4.85 3.86
CA PHE A 606 12.93 -3.66 3.83
C PHE A 606 13.29 -3.18 5.24
N GLY A 607 12.38 -3.28 6.22
CA GLY A 607 12.71 -3.08 7.63
C GLY A 607 13.79 -4.03 8.19
N ASP A 608 13.86 -5.30 7.76
CA ASP A 608 14.99 -6.18 8.13
C ASP A 608 16.31 -5.65 7.52
N LEU A 609 16.23 -5.06 6.33
CA LEU A 609 17.36 -4.52 5.56
C LEU A 609 17.81 -3.13 6.03
N LEU A 610 16.96 -2.39 6.75
CA LEU A 610 17.29 -1.09 7.35
C LEU A 610 18.16 -1.20 8.61
N GLY A 611 18.25 -2.39 9.21
CA GLY A 611 19.07 -2.61 10.41
C GLY A 611 18.69 -1.64 11.54
N ASP A 612 19.68 -0.89 12.04
CA ASP A 612 19.46 0.10 13.11
C ASP A 612 18.84 1.43 12.60
N GLN A 613 18.72 1.62 11.27
CA GLN A 613 18.19 2.86 10.68
C GLN A 613 16.65 2.91 10.63
N ASP A 614 15.95 1.81 10.94
CA ASP A 614 14.48 1.73 11.08
C ASP A 614 13.90 2.67 12.17
N HIS A 615 14.76 3.37 12.90
CA HIS A 615 14.40 4.37 13.90
C HIS A 615 14.29 5.80 13.36
N ARG A 616 14.47 6.02 12.06
CA ARG A 616 14.41 7.37 11.46
C ARG A 616 12.98 7.83 11.16
N PRO A 617 12.72 9.16 11.18
CA PRO A 617 11.45 9.69 10.73
C PRO A 617 11.31 9.55 9.21
N GLN A 618 10.15 9.10 8.75
CA GLN A 618 9.75 9.09 7.34
C GLN A 618 9.15 10.45 6.91
N LYS A 619 9.16 10.72 5.61
CA LYS A 619 8.40 11.84 5.00
C LYS A 619 6.88 11.60 5.15
N PRO A 620 6.02 12.65 5.12
CA PRO A 620 4.58 12.50 5.32
C PRO A 620 3.91 11.51 4.35
N GLU A 621 4.28 11.55 3.07
CA GLU A 621 3.73 10.68 2.03
C GLU A 621 4.18 9.23 2.22
N ALA A 622 5.44 9.01 2.62
CA ALA A 622 5.99 7.70 2.95
C ALA A 622 5.25 7.07 4.13
N SER A 623 5.04 7.85 5.19
CA SER A 623 4.29 7.40 6.37
C SER A 623 2.84 7.05 6.05
N LEU A 624 2.20 7.81 5.14
CA LEU A 624 0.86 7.47 4.63
C LEU A 624 0.86 6.14 3.87
N ARG A 625 1.84 5.89 2.99
CA ARG A 625 1.99 4.60 2.27
C ARG A 625 2.24 3.43 3.22
N SER A 626 2.91 3.70 4.34
CA SER A 626 3.15 2.72 5.39
C SER A 626 1.90 2.38 6.22
N MET A 627 0.76 3.05 6.01
CA MET A 627 -0.49 2.76 6.71
C MET A 627 -1.31 1.64 6.08
N GLU A 628 -1.89 0.80 6.95
CA GLU A 628 -2.81 -0.28 6.60
C GLU A 628 -4.14 -0.07 7.33
N ALA A 629 -5.14 0.48 6.65
CA ALA A 629 -6.51 0.54 7.16
C ALA A 629 -7.24 -0.79 7.04
N ARG A 630 -8.38 -0.91 7.74
CA ARG A 630 -9.35 -1.98 7.53
C ARG A 630 -9.74 -2.06 6.05
N PRO A 631 -9.77 -3.25 5.43
CA PRO A 631 -10.28 -3.40 4.06
C PRO A 631 -11.63 -2.70 3.87
N GLY A 632 -11.76 -1.96 2.77
CA GLY A 632 -12.93 -1.13 2.48
C GLY A 632 -12.91 0.23 3.18
N PHE A 633 -11.78 0.68 3.71
CA PHE A 633 -11.56 2.03 4.23
C PHE A 633 -10.37 2.70 3.55
N ALA A 634 -10.55 3.97 3.18
CA ALA A 634 -9.49 4.82 2.67
C ALA A 634 -8.87 5.64 3.80
N VAL A 635 -7.59 5.99 3.65
CA VAL A 635 -6.85 6.91 4.52
C VAL A 635 -6.27 8.01 3.67
N GLU A 636 -6.32 9.24 4.15
CA GLU A 636 -5.74 10.40 3.49
C GLU A 636 -5.02 11.29 4.49
N LEU A 637 -3.83 11.78 4.11
CA LEU A 637 -3.15 12.84 4.83
C LEU A 637 -3.77 14.19 4.46
N VAL A 638 -4.35 14.88 5.44
CA VAL A 638 -5.04 16.17 5.20
C VAL A 638 -4.25 17.37 5.71
N ALA A 639 -3.29 17.16 6.62
CA ALA A 639 -2.32 18.16 7.07
C ALA A 639 -1.08 17.47 7.61
N SER A 640 0.10 18.04 7.36
CA SER A 640 1.38 17.60 7.93
C SER A 640 2.22 18.81 8.35
N GLU A 641 3.39 18.57 8.95
CA GLU A 641 4.38 19.61 9.12
C GLU A 641 4.67 20.39 7.81
N PRO A 642 4.86 21.72 7.85
CA PRO A 642 4.83 22.60 9.03
C PRO A 642 3.42 23.12 9.40
N LEU A 643 2.34 22.66 8.75
CA LEU A 643 0.98 23.12 9.04
C LEU A 643 0.48 22.67 10.41
N VAL A 644 0.95 21.52 10.90
CA VAL A 644 0.67 20.96 12.24
C VAL A 644 1.94 20.36 12.83
N MET A 645 2.16 20.54 14.14
CA MET A 645 3.34 20.04 14.85
C MET A 645 2.97 19.64 16.28
N ASP A 646 3.33 18.43 16.71
CA ASP A 646 2.94 17.86 18.00
C ASP A 646 1.41 17.88 18.29
N PRO A 647 0.52 17.55 17.34
CA PRO A 647 -0.91 17.60 17.60
C PRO A 647 -1.31 16.53 18.63
N VAL A 648 -2.00 16.96 19.68
CA VAL A 648 -2.52 16.08 20.74
C VAL A 648 -4.04 16.04 20.81
N ASP A 649 -4.72 17.03 20.21
CA ASP A 649 -6.17 17.02 20.00
C ASP A 649 -6.56 18.02 18.89
N VAL A 650 -7.73 17.81 18.29
CA VAL A 650 -8.30 18.70 17.26
C VAL A 650 -9.80 18.93 17.46
N ALA A 651 -10.29 20.07 16.95
CA ALA A 651 -11.71 20.40 16.88
C ALA A 651 -12.00 21.31 15.68
N TRP A 652 -13.25 21.43 15.26
CA TRP A 652 -13.64 22.31 14.13
C TRP A 652 -14.54 23.44 14.57
N GLY A 653 -14.24 24.64 14.08
CA GLY A 653 -15.07 25.82 14.24
C GLY A 653 -16.28 25.78 13.31
N PRO A 654 -17.32 26.59 13.57
CA PRO A 654 -18.53 26.63 12.74
C PRO A 654 -18.29 27.15 11.31
N ASP A 655 -17.10 27.70 11.03
CA ASP A 655 -16.62 28.11 9.72
C ASP A 655 -15.89 26.98 8.95
N GLY A 656 -15.69 25.82 9.57
CA GLY A 656 -15.00 24.66 9.00
C GLY A 656 -13.49 24.64 9.26
N LYS A 657 -12.91 25.67 9.89
CA LYS A 657 -11.48 25.66 10.25
C LYS A 657 -11.20 24.62 11.33
N MET A 658 -10.09 23.91 11.18
CA MET A 658 -9.61 22.99 12.20
C MET A 658 -8.72 23.74 13.20
N TRP A 659 -9.01 23.56 14.47
CA TRP A 659 -8.24 24.05 15.60
C TRP A 659 -7.44 22.90 16.17
N VAL A 660 -6.15 23.13 16.40
CA VAL A 660 -5.19 22.09 16.77
C VAL A 660 -4.52 22.49 18.08
N ALA A 661 -4.59 21.62 19.08
CA ALA A 661 -3.81 21.74 20.31
C ALA A 661 -2.47 21.03 20.12
N GLU A 662 -1.38 21.77 20.31
CA GLU A 662 -0.02 21.30 20.04
C GLU A 662 0.83 21.31 21.30
N MET A 663 1.36 20.14 21.67
CA MET A 663 2.14 19.97 22.90
C MET A 663 3.65 20.03 22.63
N ALA A 664 4.12 21.15 22.08
CA ALA A 664 5.52 21.31 21.68
C ALA A 664 6.52 21.20 22.86
N ASP A 665 6.06 21.43 24.09
CA ASP A 665 6.83 21.35 25.32
C ASP A 665 6.86 19.96 25.97
N TYR A 666 6.27 18.94 25.33
CA TYR A 666 6.37 17.57 25.82
C TYR A 666 7.81 16.99 25.67
N PRO A 667 8.31 16.14 26.59
CA PRO A 667 7.70 15.77 27.88
C PRO A 667 8.14 16.63 29.08
N LEU A 668 9.22 17.43 28.97
CA LEU A 668 9.86 18.10 30.11
C LEU A 668 10.04 19.62 29.92
N GLY A 669 9.28 20.25 29.03
CA GLY A 669 9.51 21.64 28.60
C GLY A 669 10.42 21.75 27.38
N LEU A 670 10.41 22.93 26.76
CA LEU A 670 11.27 23.24 25.59
C LEU A 670 12.77 23.15 25.90
N ASP A 671 13.14 23.27 27.17
CA ASP A 671 14.52 23.27 27.68
C ASP A 671 14.83 22.06 28.60
N HIS A 672 13.92 21.07 28.64
CA HIS A 672 13.96 19.94 29.57
C HIS A 672 13.92 20.33 31.06
N LYS A 673 13.52 21.57 31.36
CA LYS A 673 13.43 22.16 32.71
C LYS A 673 12.09 22.87 32.94
N GLY A 674 11.08 22.53 32.14
CA GLY A 674 9.71 23.02 32.28
C GLY A 674 9.40 24.33 31.56
N LYS A 675 10.26 24.84 30.65
CA LYS A 675 9.91 26.01 29.84
C LYS A 675 8.67 25.72 28.98
N PRO A 676 7.57 26.49 29.14
CA PRO A 676 6.35 26.30 28.35
C PRO A 676 6.58 26.51 26.86
N GLY A 677 5.82 25.79 26.06
CA GLY A 677 5.93 25.82 24.59
C GLY A 677 4.68 25.35 23.87
N GLY A 678 3.63 24.93 24.59
CA GLY A 678 2.35 24.55 24.01
C GLY A 678 1.73 25.67 23.18
N ARG A 679 1.04 25.27 22.12
CA ARG A 679 0.44 26.16 21.12
C ARG A 679 -1.00 25.73 20.81
N VAL A 680 -1.76 26.69 20.30
CA VAL A 680 -3.01 26.44 19.60
C VAL A 680 -2.88 27.06 18.22
N ALA A 681 -3.11 26.25 17.19
CA ALA A 681 -3.09 26.70 15.80
C ALA A 681 -4.46 26.53 15.16
N THR A 682 -4.76 27.34 14.16
CA THR A 682 -5.85 27.11 13.23
C THR A 682 -5.27 26.74 11.87
N VAL A 683 -5.88 25.75 11.23
CA VAL A 683 -5.59 25.39 9.84
C VAL A 683 -6.86 25.44 9.00
N SER A 684 -6.73 25.95 7.79
CA SER A 684 -7.82 26.10 6.82
C SER A 684 -7.43 25.51 5.47
N ASP A 685 -8.43 24.98 4.78
CA ASP A 685 -8.42 24.63 3.36
C ASP A 685 -8.89 25.86 2.58
N SER A 686 -8.01 26.43 1.76
CA SER A 686 -8.27 27.71 1.09
C SER A 686 -8.86 27.55 -0.32
N ASP A 687 -8.71 26.38 -0.94
CA ASP A 687 -9.19 26.09 -2.30
C ASP A 687 -10.39 25.12 -2.34
N GLY A 688 -10.71 24.49 -1.21
CA GLY A 688 -11.85 23.60 -1.03
C GLY A 688 -11.61 22.18 -1.54
N ASP A 689 -10.36 21.75 -1.73
CA ASP A 689 -10.00 20.40 -2.18
C ASP A 689 -10.08 19.34 -1.07
N GLY A 690 -10.31 19.77 0.18
CA GLY A 690 -10.39 18.92 1.36
C GLY A 690 -9.07 18.69 2.08
N LYS A 691 -7.98 19.34 1.66
CA LYS A 691 -6.66 19.36 2.31
C LYS A 691 -6.38 20.75 2.88
N PHE A 692 -5.80 20.78 4.06
CA PHE A 692 -5.46 22.05 4.70
C PHE A 692 -4.15 22.60 4.10
N ASP A 693 -4.10 23.90 3.83
CA ASP A 693 -2.98 24.55 3.13
C ASP A 693 -2.46 25.81 3.84
N ARG A 694 -3.21 26.33 4.83
CA ARG A 694 -2.91 27.58 5.53
C ARG A 694 -2.96 27.39 7.04
N ARG A 695 -1.92 27.86 7.73
CA ARG A 695 -1.78 27.84 9.19
C ARG A 695 -1.73 29.25 9.79
N ILE A 696 -2.37 29.43 10.95
CA ILE A 696 -2.16 30.59 11.84
C ILE A 696 -1.93 30.07 13.26
N VAL A 697 -0.86 30.51 13.92
CA VAL A 697 -0.65 30.24 15.36
C VAL A 697 -1.54 31.20 16.14
N PHE A 698 -2.68 30.71 16.61
CA PHE A 698 -3.66 31.49 17.34
C PHE A 698 -3.17 31.88 18.74
N ALA A 699 -2.51 30.95 19.44
CA ALA A 699 -1.89 31.21 20.73
C ALA A 699 -0.64 30.36 20.94
N GLU A 700 0.33 30.91 21.66
CA GLU A 700 1.59 30.24 22.00
C GLU A 700 2.05 30.60 23.42
N GLY A 701 3.08 29.89 23.90
CA GLY A 701 3.64 30.04 25.24
C GLY A 701 2.76 29.43 26.33
N LEU A 702 1.90 28.47 25.97
CA LEU A 702 1.06 27.74 26.91
C LEU A 702 1.86 26.61 27.55
N GLU A 703 1.51 26.24 28.78
CA GLU A 703 2.07 25.06 29.43
C GLU A 703 1.20 23.86 29.06
N THR A 704 1.75 22.92 28.28
CA THR A 704 1.06 21.67 27.89
C THR A 704 -0.33 21.92 27.33
N ALA A 705 -0.42 22.45 26.10
CA ALA A 705 -1.70 22.67 25.45
C ALA A 705 -2.36 21.31 25.12
N ASN A 706 -3.28 20.87 25.98
CA ASN A 706 -3.82 19.51 25.95
C ASN A 706 -5.05 19.39 25.04
N THR A 707 -5.88 20.42 24.95
CA THR A 707 -7.16 20.37 24.22
C THR A 707 -7.63 21.76 23.83
N VAL A 708 -8.30 21.85 22.67
CA VAL A 708 -8.95 23.07 22.18
C VAL A 708 -10.39 22.77 21.78
N LEU A 709 -11.31 23.70 22.06
CA LEU A 709 -12.68 23.68 21.56
C LEU A 709 -13.10 25.09 21.12
N PRO A 710 -13.45 25.30 19.84
CA PRO A 710 -14.04 26.56 19.38
C PRO A 710 -15.28 26.92 20.21
N TRP A 711 -15.30 28.14 20.73
CA TRP A 711 -16.34 28.60 21.65
C TRP A 711 -16.63 30.08 21.40
N ARG A 712 -17.89 30.41 21.12
CA ARG A 712 -18.31 31.77 20.73
C ARG A 712 -17.48 32.28 19.55
N ASP A 713 -16.83 33.43 19.74
CA ASP A 713 -15.95 34.15 18.82
C ASP A 713 -14.45 33.84 19.06
N GLY A 714 -14.14 32.80 19.84
CA GLY A 714 -12.78 32.39 20.16
C GLY A 714 -12.67 30.89 20.43
N ALA A 715 -11.87 30.51 21.41
CA ALA A 715 -11.69 29.12 21.80
C ALA A 715 -11.51 28.93 23.31
N LEU A 716 -12.00 27.80 23.80
CA LEU A 716 -11.62 27.25 25.09
C LEU A 716 -10.34 26.43 24.92
N VAL A 717 -9.34 26.70 25.75
CA VAL A 717 -8.04 26.04 25.71
C VAL A 717 -7.73 25.44 27.06
N VAL A 718 -7.51 24.13 27.11
CA VAL A 718 -7.06 23.43 28.31
C VAL A 718 -5.54 23.40 28.29
N ALA A 719 -4.93 24.23 29.14
CA ALA A 719 -3.49 24.30 29.34
C ALA A 719 -3.24 24.34 30.86
N PRO A 720 -3.10 23.16 31.51
CA PRO A 720 -2.94 23.05 32.95
C PRO A 720 -1.85 24.02 33.46
N PRO A 721 -2.10 24.73 34.59
CA PRO A 721 -3.12 24.47 35.60
C PRO A 721 -4.45 25.23 35.37
N ALA A 722 -4.78 25.61 34.13
CA ALA A 722 -5.95 26.44 33.83
C ALA A 722 -6.76 25.98 32.59
N ILE A 723 -8.02 26.40 32.55
CA ILE A 723 -8.86 26.45 31.35
C ILE A 723 -9.03 27.92 30.98
N TRP A 724 -8.65 28.25 29.75
CA TRP A 724 -8.66 29.60 29.20
C TRP A 724 -9.82 29.78 28.24
N PHE A 725 -10.35 31.00 28.16
CA PHE A 725 -11.03 31.51 27.00
C PHE A 725 -10.11 32.51 26.31
N MET A 726 -9.82 32.25 25.04
CA MET A 726 -8.95 33.08 24.23
C MET A 726 -9.70 33.56 23.00
N ARG A 727 -9.50 34.81 22.62
CA ARG A 727 -10.23 35.46 21.52
C ARG A 727 -9.30 36.38 20.74
N ASP A 728 -9.55 36.44 19.44
CA ASP A 728 -9.03 37.46 18.52
C ASP A 728 -10.05 38.61 18.42
N GLY A 729 -9.73 39.75 18.99
CA GLY A 729 -10.58 40.95 18.96
C GLY A 729 -10.36 41.84 17.74
N ASN A 730 -9.28 41.66 16.99
CA ASN A 730 -8.86 42.57 15.91
C ASN A 730 -9.01 41.96 14.49
N GLY A 731 -9.22 40.64 14.39
CA GLY A 731 -9.47 39.90 13.16
C GLY A 731 -8.22 39.39 12.44
N ASP A 732 -7.03 39.44 13.04
CA ASP A 732 -5.78 38.95 12.46
C ASP A 732 -5.58 37.42 12.58
N GLY A 733 -6.47 36.74 13.31
CA GLY A 733 -6.43 35.31 13.59
C GLY A 733 -5.57 34.93 14.80
N ILE A 734 -5.07 35.89 15.58
CA ILE A 734 -4.22 35.70 16.77
C ILE A 734 -4.99 36.16 18.01
N ALA A 735 -4.89 35.39 19.09
CA ALA A 735 -5.52 35.75 20.36
C ALA A 735 -4.83 36.94 21.02
N ASP A 736 -5.48 38.11 20.99
CA ASP A 736 -5.09 39.31 21.74
C ASP A 736 -5.72 39.34 23.15
N GLU A 737 -6.81 38.61 23.37
CA GLU A 737 -7.49 38.48 24.65
C GLU A 737 -7.33 37.07 25.21
N ARG A 738 -6.75 36.97 26.43
CA ARG A 738 -6.58 35.70 27.16
C ARG A 738 -7.17 35.80 28.55
N LYS A 739 -8.24 35.07 28.82
CA LYS A 739 -8.95 35.05 30.11
C LYS A 739 -8.92 33.66 30.72
N ILE A 740 -8.47 33.54 31.97
CA ILE A 740 -8.63 32.29 32.73
C ILE A 740 -10.09 32.20 33.18
N LEU A 741 -10.75 31.07 32.90
CA LEU A 741 -12.10 30.79 33.40
C LEU A 741 -12.06 29.90 34.65
N TYR A 742 -11.19 28.89 34.63
CA TYR A 742 -11.00 27.94 35.72
C TYR A 742 -9.51 27.75 35.99
N GLU A 743 -9.09 27.77 37.25
CA GLU A 743 -7.68 27.62 37.67
C GLU A 743 -7.55 26.62 38.83
N GLY A 744 -6.36 26.06 39.03
CA GLY A 744 -6.08 25.21 40.20
C GLY A 744 -6.05 23.70 39.93
N PHE A 745 -5.93 23.30 38.66
CA PHE A 745 -5.68 21.91 38.27
C PHE A 745 -4.27 21.46 38.67
N GLY A 746 -4.10 20.18 39.01
CA GLY A 746 -2.80 19.61 39.36
C GLY A 746 -1.83 19.55 38.17
N ARG A 747 -0.54 19.77 38.44
CA ARG A 747 0.57 19.77 37.46
C ARG A 747 1.39 18.46 37.48
N GLY A 748 0.79 17.31 37.79
CA GLY A 748 1.51 16.03 37.89
C GLY A 748 2.16 15.59 36.57
N ASN A 749 2.31 14.28 36.34
CA ASN A 749 2.78 13.78 35.04
C ASN A 749 1.91 14.33 33.89
N GLU A 750 2.53 14.90 32.85
CA GLU A 750 1.92 15.54 31.69
C GLU A 750 0.86 14.66 31.02
N GLN A 751 1.04 13.34 31.04
CA GLN A 751 0.11 12.35 30.48
C GLN A 751 -1.18 12.20 31.31
N HIS A 752 -1.22 12.70 32.54
CA HIS A 752 -2.30 12.51 33.51
C HIS A 752 -2.99 13.82 33.93
N ARG A 753 -2.71 14.94 33.24
CA ARG A 753 -3.26 16.26 33.55
C ARG A 753 -4.65 16.46 32.93
N VAL A 754 -5.34 17.51 33.36
CA VAL A 754 -6.65 17.90 32.82
C VAL A 754 -6.61 18.06 31.30
N ASN A 755 -7.61 17.51 30.60
CA ASN A 755 -7.74 17.54 29.15
C ASN A 755 -9.21 17.25 28.74
N GLY A 756 -9.49 17.24 27.44
CA GLY A 756 -10.78 16.88 26.89
C GLY A 756 -11.84 17.97 27.10
N LEU A 757 -12.56 18.31 26.03
CA LEU A 757 -13.72 19.20 26.07
C LEU A 757 -14.84 18.57 25.24
N ALA A 758 -15.81 17.94 25.91
CA ALA A 758 -16.91 17.24 25.24
C ALA A 758 -18.27 17.86 25.58
N TRP A 759 -19.05 18.20 24.56
CA TRP A 759 -20.40 18.74 24.71
C TRP A 759 -21.39 17.67 25.15
N GLY A 760 -22.04 17.88 26.31
CA GLY A 760 -23.09 17.01 26.84
C GLY A 760 -24.48 17.31 26.28
N LEU A 761 -25.38 16.32 26.35
CA LEU A 761 -26.80 16.48 26.00
C LEU A 761 -27.60 17.36 26.98
N ASP A 762 -26.95 17.85 28.04
CA ASP A 762 -27.52 18.71 29.09
C ASP A 762 -26.91 20.13 29.11
N GLY A 763 -26.21 20.49 28.04
CA GLY A 763 -25.63 21.81 27.85
C GLY A 763 -24.40 22.10 28.70
N TRP A 764 -23.79 21.06 29.28
CA TRP A 764 -22.52 21.16 30.02
C TRP A 764 -21.35 20.67 29.16
N ILE A 765 -20.17 21.25 29.38
CA ILE A 765 -18.92 20.71 28.82
C ILE A 765 -18.28 19.80 29.86
N TYR A 766 -17.98 18.58 29.47
CA TYR A 766 -17.29 17.59 30.28
C TYR A 766 -15.79 17.64 30.02
N VAL A 767 -15.01 17.55 31.11
CA VAL A 767 -13.56 17.71 31.15
C VAL A 767 -12.95 16.53 31.91
N ALA A 768 -12.01 15.84 31.28
CA ALA A 768 -11.26 14.74 31.88
C ALA A 768 -10.16 15.29 32.80
N ASN A 769 -9.99 14.75 34.01
CA ASN A 769 -9.04 15.30 34.99
C ASN A 769 -7.83 14.40 35.30
N GLY A 770 -7.77 13.20 34.71
CA GLY A 770 -6.76 12.21 35.05
C GLY A 770 -6.72 11.91 36.55
N ASP A 771 -5.52 11.67 37.07
CA ASP A 771 -5.27 11.44 38.51
C ASP A 771 -4.44 12.55 39.16
N SER A 772 -4.16 13.64 38.45
CA SER A 772 -3.41 14.80 38.95
C SER A 772 -4.15 15.62 40.01
N GLY A 773 -5.48 15.46 40.12
CA GLY A 773 -6.30 16.14 41.13
C GLY A 773 -6.33 17.67 40.98
N GLY A 774 -6.31 18.37 42.12
CA GLY A 774 -6.41 19.84 42.19
C GLY A 774 -7.69 20.35 42.85
N THR A 775 -7.66 21.62 43.24
CA THR A 775 -8.81 22.37 43.78
C THR A 775 -9.12 23.48 42.81
N VAL A 776 -10.11 23.22 41.95
CA VAL A 776 -10.44 24.11 40.84
C VAL A 776 -11.29 25.26 41.33
N ARG A 777 -10.89 26.48 40.97
CA ARG A 777 -11.61 27.72 41.24
C ARG A 777 -12.17 28.30 39.95
N SER A 778 -13.47 28.59 39.94
CA SER A 778 -14.08 29.43 38.91
C SER A 778 -13.71 30.88 39.11
N LYS A 779 -13.15 31.54 38.09
CA LYS A 779 -12.81 32.97 38.16
C LYS A 779 -14.04 33.86 38.18
N LEU A 780 -15.13 33.42 37.55
CA LEU A 780 -16.36 34.20 37.44
C LEU A 780 -17.21 34.12 38.72
N THR A 781 -17.39 32.94 39.30
CA THR A 781 -18.24 32.76 40.49
C THR A 781 -17.46 32.73 41.81
N GLY A 782 -16.14 32.54 41.75
CA GLY A 782 -15.30 32.34 42.93
C GLY A 782 -15.44 30.98 43.62
N LYS A 783 -16.38 30.13 43.19
CA LYS A 783 -16.59 28.79 43.74
C LYS A 783 -15.35 27.91 43.57
N GLN A 784 -15.03 27.13 44.59
CA GLN A 784 -13.93 26.17 44.60
C GLN A 784 -14.47 24.74 44.69
N LEU A 785 -13.79 23.81 44.01
CA LEU A 785 -14.14 22.41 43.98
C LEU A 785 -12.87 21.53 44.01
N ALA A 786 -12.68 20.78 45.08
CA ALA A 786 -11.67 19.73 45.11
C ALA A 786 -12.09 18.57 44.20
N LEU A 787 -11.28 18.23 43.20
CA LEU A 787 -11.60 17.16 42.26
C LEU A 787 -11.22 15.78 42.80
N GLY A 788 -10.09 15.68 43.50
CA GLY A 788 -9.55 14.38 43.89
C GLY A 788 -9.31 13.51 42.65
N GLY A 789 -10.02 12.39 42.53
CA GLY A 789 -9.97 11.54 41.35
C GLY A 789 -11.15 11.69 40.39
N SER A 790 -12.03 12.68 40.57
CA SER A 790 -13.19 12.94 39.73
C SER A 790 -12.84 13.76 38.49
N ASP A 791 -13.53 13.47 37.39
CA ASP A 791 -13.65 14.36 36.25
C ASP A 791 -14.48 15.60 36.62
N LEU A 792 -14.53 16.58 35.72
CA LEU A 792 -15.20 17.86 35.91
C LEU A 792 -16.24 18.09 34.80
N ARG A 793 -17.31 18.82 35.11
CA ARG A 793 -18.15 19.46 34.10
C ARG A 793 -18.35 20.93 34.39
N ILE A 794 -18.37 21.76 33.35
CA ILE A 794 -18.39 23.22 33.43
C ILE A 794 -19.44 23.86 32.53
N ARG A 795 -19.86 25.08 32.91
CA ARG A 795 -20.57 26.03 32.05
C ARG A 795 -19.73 27.30 31.93
N PRO A 796 -18.95 27.44 30.84
CA PRO A 796 -17.96 28.52 30.71
C PRO A 796 -18.54 29.92 30.91
N ASP A 797 -19.73 30.18 30.36
CA ASP A 797 -20.33 31.51 30.35
C ASP A 797 -20.93 31.91 31.71
N THR A 798 -21.40 30.96 32.52
CA THR A 798 -21.94 31.21 33.87
C THR A 798 -20.91 30.92 34.97
N GLY A 799 -19.78 30.33 34.62
CA GLY A 799 -18.70 29.97 35.54
C GLY A 799 -19.07 28.84 36.50
N GLU A 800 -20.15 28.10 36.25
CA GLU A 800 -20.53 26.95 37.07
C GLU A 800 -19.57 25.78 36.85
N LEU A 801 -19.36 24.98 37.90
CA LEU A 801 -18.53 23.77 37.88
C LEU A 801 -19.07 22.72 38.84
N GLU A 802 -19.04 21.45 38.42
CA GLU A 802 -19.45 20.31 39.23
C GLU A 802 -18.55 19.09 38.98
N ARG A 803 -18.46 18.19 39.96
CA ARG A 803 -17.83 16.88 39.77
C ARG A 803 -18.64 16.06 38.76
N ALA A 804 -17.93 15.32 37.93
CA ALA A 804 -18.44 14.28 37.06
C ALA A 804 -17.82 12.92 37.47
N THR A 805 -18.53 11.82 37.22
CA THR A 805 -17.97 10.49 37.49
C THR A 805 -16.85 10.20 36.50
N GLY A 806 -15.66 9.81 36.96
CA GLY A 806 -14.57 9.38 36.10
C GLY A 806 -13.22 9.72 36.70
N ARG A 807 -12.17 9.00 36.26
CA ARG A 807 -10.76 9.29 36.49
C ARG A 807 -10.06 9.15 35.14
N THR A 808 -10.50 9.96 34.19
CA THR A 808 -10.21 9.75 32.77
C THR A 808 -8.87 10.38 32.44
N GLN A 809 -7.88 9.61 31.99
CA GLN A 809 -6.55 10.16 31.70
C GLN A 809 -6.51 10.93 30.39
N HIS A 810 -7.26 10.51 29.36
CA HIS A 810 -7.30 11.23 28.10
C HIS A 810 -8.67 11.08 27.44
N GLY A 811 -9.34 12.20 27.14
CA GLY A 811 -10.54 12.24 26.29
C GLY A 811 -11.72 11.42 26.82
N ARG A 812 -12.72 12.12 27.38
CA ARG A 812 -14.02 11.54 27.74
C ARG A 812 -15.03 11.88 26.64
N ASN A 813 -15.59 10.87 25.97
CA ASN A 813 -16.50 11.09 24.84
C ASN A 813 -17.80 10.29 24.99
N ARG A 814 -18.90 10.84 24.44
CA ARG A 814 -20.22 10.20 24.48
C ARG A 814 -20.67 9.69 23.13
N ASP A 815 -21.69 8.84 23.12
CA ASP A 815 -22.53 8.54 21.97
C ASP A 815 -23.67 9.57 21.81
N ASP A 816 -24.57 9.30 20.85
CA ASP A 816 -25.75 10.13 20.58
C ASP A 816 -26.87 10.02 21.64
N TRP A 817 -26.75 9.08 22.57
CA TRP A 817 -27.75 8.79 23.61
C TRP A 817 -27.32 9.28 25.00
N GLY A 818 -26.11 9.83 25.12
CA GLY A 818 -25.56 10.33 26.37
C GLY A 818 -24.82 9.27 27.19
N ASN A 819 -24.52 8.11 26.60
CA ASN A 819 -23.61 7.13 27.21
C ASN A 819 -22.18 7.59 27.02
N TRP A 820 -21.33 7.44 28.03
CA TRP A 820 -19.94 7.92 28.00
C TRP A 820 -18.95 6.76 28.03
N VAL A 821 -17.90 6.87 27.23
CA VAL A 821 -16.67 6.09 27.35
C VAL A 821 -15.52 6.95 27.87
N ALA A 822 -14.71 6.33 28.72
CA ALA A 822 -13.53 6.91 29.32
C ALA A 822 -12.49 5.80 29.55
N GLY A 823 -11.25 6.18 29.85
CA GLY A 823 -10.22 5.20 30.16
C GLY A 823 -8.94 5.81 30.72
N ASN A 824 -7.96 4.94 30.88
CA ASN A 824 -6.56 5.25 31.18
C ASN A 824 -5.65 4.56 30.16
N ASN A 825 -4.34 4.66 30.31
CA ASN A 825 -3.38 4.07 29.39
C ASN A 825 -3.54 2.54 29.17
N SER A 826 -4.26 1.81 30.02
CA SER A 826 -4.33 0.34 29.96
C SER A 826 -5.76 -0.22 29.96
N ASN A 827 -6.78 0.57 30.26
CA ASN A 827 -8.15 0.10 30.43
C ASN A 827 -9.18 1.15 29.99
N ALA A 828 -10.29 0.68 29.43
CA ALA A 828 -11.47 1.47 29.12
C ALA A 828 -12.67 1.08 29.99
N TRP A 829 -13.56 2.03 30.24
CA TRP A 829 -14.82 1.81 30.95
C TRP A 829 -15.94 2.71 30.42
N GLN A 830 -17.16 2.21 30.54
CA GLN A 830 -18.38 3.01 30.44
C GLN A 830 -18.60 3.77 31.76
N ILE A 831 -19.00 5.04 31.69
CA ILE A 831 -19.59 5.73 32.84
C ILE A 831 -21.08 5.40 32.89
N VAL A 832 -21.49 4.60 33.86
CA VAL A 832 -22.87 4.11 34.00
C VAL A 832 -23.72 5.08 34.81
N LEU A 833 -23.15 5.64 35.89
CA LEU A 833 -23.86 6.58 36.77
C LEU A 833 -23.05 7.84 36.98
N GLU A 834 -23.68 8.99 36.71
CA GLU A 834 -23.10 10.30 37.00
C GLU A 834 -23.18 10.65 38.49
N ASP A 835 -22.13 11.32 38.96
CA ASP A 835 -21.95 11.77 40.33
C ASP A 835 -23.12 12.65 40.81
N ARG A 836 -23.73 13.45 39.92
CA ARG A 836 -24.94 14.25 40.23
C ARG A 836 -26.16 13.40 40.61
N TYR A 837 -26.29 12.20 40.04
CA TYR A 837 -27.41 11.30 40.35
C TYR A 837 -27.14 10.53 41.63
N ILE A 838 -25.89 10.13 41.83
CA ILE A 838 -25.40 9.49 43.05
C ILE A 838 -25.64 10.41 44.25
N ARG A 839 -25.24 11.69 44.15
CA ARG A 839 -25.39 12.67 45.23
C ARG A 839 -26.84 13.01 45.58
N LYS A 840 -27.79 12.80 44.67
CA LYS A 840 -29.23 13.01 44.94
C LYS A 840 -29.89 11.84 45.67
N ASN A 841 -29.26 10.67 45.72
CA ASN A 841 -29.83 9.43 46.25
C ASN A 841 -29.00 8.84 47.40
N THR A 842 -28.67 9.66 48.41
CA THR A 842 -27.76 9.29 49.51
C THR A 842 -28.27 8.16 50.42
N GLY A 843 -29.57 7.85 50.40
CA GLY A 843 -30.18 6.78 51.20
C GLY A 843 -30.18 5.39 50.55
N ILE A 844 -29.61 5.24 49.35
CA ILE A 844 -29.61 3.98 48.60
C ILE A 844 -28.16 3.53 48.38
N THR A 845 -27.87 2.24 48.62
CA THR A 845 -26.60 1.62 48.25
C THR A 845 -26.43 1.68 46.73
N GLN A 846 -25.43 2.43 46.28
CA GLN A 846 -25.21 2.66 44.85
C GLN A 846 -24.44 1.51 44.22
N PRO A 847 -24.83 1.05 43.01
CA PRO A 847 -24.01 0.12 42.24
C PRO A 847 -22.75 0.82 41.72
N ASN A 848 -21.83 0.05 41.13
CA ASN A 848 -20.60 0.62 40.56
C ASN A 848 -20.94 1.65 39.47
N ALA A 849 -20.41 2.86 39.63
CA ALA A 849 -20.65 3.97 38.71
C ALA A 849 -19.88 3.84 37.37
N ARG A 850 -18.91 2.91 37.31
CA ARG A 850 -18.12 2.57 36.14
C ARG A 850 -18.25 1.09 35.84
N ASN A 851 -18.45 0.76 34.58
CA ASN A 851 -18.47 -0.61 34.07
C ASN A 851 -17.25 -0.81 33.15
N PRO A 852 -16.27 -1.66 33.52
CA PRO A 852 -15.15 -1.99 32.63
C PRO A 852 -15.69 -2.56 31.33
N ILE A 853 -15.17 -2.08 30.19
CA ILE A 853 -15.58 -2.57 28.88
C ILE A 853 -14.48 -3.37 28.19
N THR A 854 -13.24 -3.24 28.63
CA THR A 854 -12.08 -3.97 28.10
C THR A 854 -11.39 -4.81 29.17
N GLY A 855 -10.82 -5.94 28.75
CA GLY A 855 -9.84 -6.71 29.52
C GLY A 855 -8.40 -6.43 29.05
N VAL A 856 -7.55 -7.46 29.03
CA VAL A 856 -6.26 -7.40 28.34
C VAL A 856 -6.55 -7.38 26.83
N ILE A 857 -6.13 -6.31 26.15
CA ILE A 857 -6.30 -6.17 24.71
C ILE A 857 -4.98 -6.55 24.03
N ASP A 858 -5.05 -7.58 23.19
CA ASP A 858 -3.99 -7.94 22.26
C ASP A 858 -3.96 -6.95 21.09
N LEU A 859 -2.76 -6.52 20.68
CA LEU A 859 -2.54 -5.58 19.58
C LEU A 859 -1.67 -6.20 18.48
N TYR A 860 -1.97 -5.88 17.22
CA TYR A 860 -1.32 -6.42 16.02
C TYR A 860 -0.62 -5.31 15.20
N PRO A 861 0.45 -4.68 15.75
CA PRO A 861 1.22 -3.65 15.06
C PRO A 861 1.82 -4.19 13.75
N ALA A 862 2.03 -3.31 12.77
CA ALA A 862 2.76 -3.65 11.54
C ALA A 862 4.24 -3.25 11.60
N SER A 863 4.57 -2.24 12.41
CA SER A 863 5.92 -1.74 12.69
C SER A 863 6.64 -2.53 13.78
N ARG A 864 7.94 -2.28 13.90
CA ARG A 864 8.69 -2.57 15.12
C ARG A 864 8.24 -1.59 16.22
N VAL A 865 7.78 -2.11 17.35
CA VAL A 865 7.37 -1.27 18.48
C VAL A 865 8.59 -0.62 19.13
N LEU A 866 8.70 0.70 19.02
CA LEU A 866 9.72 1.51 19.70
C LEU A 866 9.19 1.93 21.06
N SER A 867 9.43 1.10 22.07
CA SER A 867 9.15 1.45 23.46
C SER A 867 10.43 1.58 24.27
N HIS A 868 10.51 2.68 25.02
CA HIS A 868 11.63 3.02 25.91
C HIS A 868 11.28 2.83 27.38
N TRP A 869 10.09 2.31 27.67
CA TRP A 869 9.69 1.94 29.01
C TRP A 869 10.63 0.85 29.56
N SER A 870 11.20 1.11 30.74
CA SER A 870 12.15 0.21 31.41
C SER A 870 11.62 -1.23 31.63
N GLY A 871 10.30 -1.39 31.74
CA GLY A 871 9.63 -2.68 31.90
C GLY A 871 9.21 -3.36 30.59
N TYR A 872 9.41 -2.72 29.43
CA TYR A 872 8.94 -3.27 28.16
C TYR A 872 9.72 -4.54 27.80
N ARG A 873 8.95 -5.58 27.47
CA ARG A 873 9.47 -6.84 26.94
C ARG A 873 8.77 -7.07 25.60
N PRO A 874 9.50 -7.03 24.47
CA PRO A 874 8.88 -7.30 23.17
C PRO A 874 8.31 -8.72 23.18
N PRO A 875 7.09 -8.93 22.63
CA PRO A 875 6.53 -10.27 22.52
C PRO A 875 7.39 -11.14 21.60
N PRO A 876 7.29 -12.48 21.71
CA PRO A 876 7.90 -13.38 20.74
C PRO A 876 7.46 -13.01 19.31
N ALA A 877 8.35 -13.15 18.33
CA ALA A 877 8.04 -12.84 16.94
C ALA A 877 6.75 -13.55 16.47
N GLY A 878 5.83 -12.79 15.88
CA GLY A 878 4.53 -13.30 15.43
C GLY A 878 3.45 -13.41 16.52
N SER A 879 3.76 -13.10 17.78
CA SER A 879 2.75 -12.97 18.85
C SER A 879 2.23 -11.53 18.94
N PRO A 880 0.97 -11.30 19.35
CA PRO A 880 0.45 -9.95 19.52
C PRO A 880 1.18 -9.19 20.65
N GLY A 881 1.23 -7.87 20.51
CA GLY A 881 1.54 -6.95 21.59
C GLY A 881 0.35 -6.80 22.55
N ARG A 882 0.48 -5.92 23.55
CA ARG A 882 -0.60 -5.64 24.52
C ARG A 882 -0.79 -4.15 24.69
N LEU A 883 -2.03 -3.72 24.89
CA LEU A 883 -2.32 -2.31 25.16
C LEU A 883 -1.60 -1.81 26.43
N THR A 884 -0.77 -0.79 26.26
CA THR A 884 -0.01 -0.13 27.34
C THR A 884 -0.15 1.40 27.36
N SER A 885 -0.76 1.99 26.33
CA SER A 885 -0.79 3.44 26.11
C SER A 885 -2.09 3.97 25.48
N GLY A 886 -3.25 3.36 25.79
CA GLY A 886 -4.54 3.77 25.25
C GLY A 886 -4.93 5.23 25.53
N CYS A 887 -5.24 5.98 24.47
CA CYS A 887 -5.78 7.35 24.52
C CYS A 887 -6.82 7.58 23.41
N GLY A 888 -7.32 8.81 23.24
CA GLY A 888 -8.19 9.16 22.10
C GLY A 888 -9.50 8.37 21.96
N TYR A 889 -10.18 8.05 23.08
CA TYR A 889 -11.40 7.24 23.11
C TYR A 889 -12.55 7.85 22.30
N LEU A 890 -13.10 7.15 21.30
CA LEU A 890 -14.21 7.68 20.49
C LEU A 890 -15.28 6.63 20.20
N MET A 891 -16.55 6.98 20.42
CA MET A 891 -17.69 6.18 19.95
C MET A 891 -18.08 6.59 18.53
N GLN A 892 -18.45 5.62 17.69
CA GLN A 892 -18.92 5.90 16.34
C GLN A 892 -20.27 6.64 16.35
N ARG A 893 -20.34 7.82 15.73
CA ARG A 893 -21.56 8.67 15.68
C ARG A 893 -21.88 9.24 14.30
N GLY A 894 -21.11 8.85 13.27
CA GLY A 894 -21.27 9.33 11.90
C GLY A 894 -22.11 8.38 11.05
N SER A 895 -23.13 8.92 10.39
CA SER A 895 -23.95 8.21 9.38
C SER A 895 -23.14 7.64 8.20
N LEU A 896 -21.96 8.22 7.92
CA LEU A 896 -21.07 7.73 6.86
C LEU A 896 -20.65 6.26 7.08
N PHE A 897 -20.63 5.79 8.32
CA PHE A 897 -20.21 4.43 8.71
C PHE A 897 -21.39 3.46 8.90
N GLU A 898 -22.63 3.95 8.78
CA GLU A 898 -23.84 3.16 8.98
C GLU A 898 -23.95 2.03 7.94
N GLY A 899 -24.19 0.81 8.42
CA GLY A 899 -24.23 -0.40 7.58
C GLY A 899 -22.87 -0.91 7.10
N VAL A 900 -21.76 -0.21 7.41
CA VAL A 900 -20.39 -0.66 7.07
C VAL A 900 -19.72 -1.30 8.28
N VAL A 901 -19.87 -0.69 9.45
CA VAL A 901 -19.37 -1.20 10.73
C VAL A 901 -20.52 -1.29 11.74
N LYS A 902 -20.44 -2.28 12.62
CA LYS A 902 -21.30 -2.35 13.80
C LYS A 902 -21.00 -1.18 14.74
N PRO A 903 -21.92 -0.79 15.64
CA PRO A 903 -21.63 0.15 16.71
C PRO A 903 -20.30 -0.21 17.39
N SER A 904 -19.37 0.74 17.44
CA SER A 904 -18.00 0.47 17.85
C SER A 904 -17.44 1.62 18.68
N VAL A 905 -16.42 1.30 19.47
CA VAL A 905 -15.54 2.25 20.13
C VAL A 905 -14.12 2.08 19.58
N TYR A 906 -13.44 3.22 19.41
CA TYR A 906 -12.08 3.31 18.90
C TYR A 906 -11.14 3.87 19.96
N PHE A 907 -9.88 3.44 19.89
CA PHE A 907 -8.83 3.84 20.81
C PHE A 907 -7.54 4.08 20.03
N SER A 908 -6.85 5.18 20.33
CA SER A 908 -5.49 5.39 19.84
C SER A 908 -4.50 4.61 20.70
N CYS A 909 -3.53 3.97 20.06
CA CYS A 909 -2.52 3.13 20.70
C CYS A 909 -1.11 3.58 20.27
N PRO A 910 -0.65 4.77 20.69
CA PRO A 910 0.55 5.43 20.18
C PRO A 910 1.83 4.60 20.29
N VAL A 911 2.03 3.83 21.38
CA VAL A 911 3.24 2.98 21.50
C VAL A 911 3.27 1.90 20.40
N HIS A 912 2.11 1.39 19.99
CA HIS A 912 1.97 0.30 19.01
C HIS A 912 1.57 0.79 17.60
N ASN A 913 1.66 2.10 17.34
CA ASN A 913 1.46 2.69 16.02
C ASN A 913 0.12 2.29 15.36
N CYS A 914 -0.97 2.26 16.14
CA CYS A 914 -2.27 1.80 15.63
C CYS A 914 -3.50 2.48 16.28
N ILE A 915 -4.64 2.32 15.60
CA ILE A 915 -5.99 2.59 16.10
C ILE A 915 -6.71 1.26 16.26
N HIS A 916 -7.07 0.94 17.50
CA HIS A 916 -7.79 -0.28 17.86
C HIS A 916 -9.30 -0.05 17.82
N ARG A 917 -10.08 -1.07 17.46
CA ARG A 917 -11.54 -1.04 17.42
C ARG A 917 -12.17 -2.23 18.13
N GLU A 918 -13.12 -1.92 19.00
CA GLU A 918 -13.97 -2.88 19.67
C GLU A 918 -15.44 -2.66 19.25
N VAL A 919 -16.15 -3.75 18.95
CA VAL A 919 -17.59 -3.73 18.67
C VAL A 919 -18.35 -3.67 19.98
N ILE A 920 -19.35 -2.80 20.05
CA ILE A 920 -20.21 -2.60 21.22
C ILE A 920 -21.41 -3.54 21.14
N GLU A 921 -21.64 -4.27 22.22
CA GLU A 921 -22.86 -5.02 22.51
C GLU A 921 -23.46 -4.51 23.83
N TRP A 922 -24.78 -4.49 23.92
CA TRP A 922 -25.49 -3.98 25.09
C TRP A 922 -26.15 -5.12 25.87
N ASP A 923 -25.84 -5.22 27.15
CA ASP A 923 -26.53 -6.06 28.14
C ASP A 923 -27.39 -5.17 29.04
N GLY A 924 -28.62 -4.92 28.59
CA GLY A 924 -29.45 -3.85 29.15
C GLY A 924 -28.81 -2.49 28.94
N VAL A 925 -28.44 -1.82 30.04
CA VAL A 925 -27.75 -0.50 30.03
C VAL A 925 -26.22 -0.62 30.15
N LEU A 926 -25.70 -1.83 30.31
CA LEU A 926 -24.27 -2.09 30.46
C LEU A 926 -23.66 -2.40 29.10
N MET A 927 -22.57 -1.71 28.81
CA MET A 927 -21.76 -1.93 27.63
C MET A 927 -20.86 -3.15 27.81
N LYS A 928 -20.84 -4.00 26.80
CA LYS A 928 -19.81 -5.02 26.60
C LYS A 928 -19.12 -4.72 25.29
N THR A 929 -17.84 -5.00 25.20
CA THR A 929 -17.15 -4.89 23.92
C THR A 929 -16.34 -6.13 23.61
N THR A 930 -16.18 -6.39 22.32
CA THR A 930 -15.28 -7.42 21.81
C THR A 930 -14.56 -6.91 20.57
N ARG A 931 -13.28 -7.27 20.40
CA ARG A 931 -12.54 -7.08 19.15
C ARG A 931 -13.39 -7.53 17.96
N ALA A 932 -13.36 -6.73 16.91
CA ALA A 932 -14.14 -7.03 15.73
C ALA A 932 -13.67 -8.31 15.02
N GLU A 933 -14.64 -9.12 14.57
CA GLU A 933 -14.41 -10.43 13.96
C GLU A 933 -13.49 -10.39 12.73
N ASP A 934 -13.64 -9.35 11.92
CA ASP A 934 -12.87 -9.08 10.71
C ASP A 934 -11.50 -8.46 10.97
N GLU A 935 -11.17 -8.22 12.24
CA GLU A 935 -9.93 -7.64 12.72
C GLU A 935 -9.24 -8.53 13.76
N ARG A 936 -9.50 -9.85 13.77
CA ARG A 936 -8.94 -10.79 14.75
C ARG A 936 -7.41 -10.78 14.86
N GLU A 937 -6.71 -10.51 13.75
CA GLU A 937 -5.23 -10.52 13.67
C GLU A 937 -4.67 -9.22 13.03
N ARG A 938 -5.40 -8.10 13.14
CA ARG A 938 -5.01 -6.78 12.60
C ARG A 938 -5.69 -5.66 13.37
N GLU A 939 -5.43 -4.40 13.02
CA GLU A 939 -6.08 -3.24 13.64
C GLU A 939 -6.97 -2.48 12.64
N PHE A 940 -7.85 -1.62 13.15
CA PHE A 940 -8.68 -0.76 12.29
C PHE A 940 -7.81 0.16 11.42
N LEU A 941 -6.75 0.71 12.01
CA LEU A 941 -5.63 1.33 11.31
C LEU A 941 -4.33 0.92 12.00
N ARG A 942 -3.27 0.59 11.26
CA ARG A 942 -1.92 0.42 11.79
C ARG A 942 -0.90 0.96 10.80
N SER A 943 0.27 1.39 11.26
CA SER A 943 1.37 1.81 10.39
C SER A 943 2.59 0.89 10.53
N LYS A 944 3.35 0.76 9.44
CA LYS A 944 4.72 0.23 9.45
C LYS A 944 5.73 1.29 9.90
N ASP A 945 5.34 2.56 9.85
CA ASP A 945 6.12 3.67 10.39
C ASP A 945 6.09 3.64 11.92
N SER A 946 7.25 3.40 12.50
CA SER A 946 7.44 3.33 13.95
C SER A 946 7.25 4.67 14.67
N TRP A 947 7.23 5.80 13.95
CA TRP A 947 7.00 7.15 14.48
C TRP A 947 5.54 7.57 14.46
N PHE A 948 4.63 6.81 13.84
CA PHE A 948 3.20 7.10 13.88
C PHE A 948 2.67 6.95 15.32
N ARG A 949 2.41 8.06 16.00
CA ARG A 949 1.93 8.15 17.39
C ARG A 949 0.54 8.80 17.44
N PRO A 950 -0.53 8.06 17.10
CA PRO A 950 -1.89 8.60 17.18
C PRO A 950 -2.23 8.98 18.62
N THR A 951 -2.73 10.19 18.82
CA THR A 951 -3.03 10.77 20.14
C THR A 951 -4.52 11.00 20.35
N ALA A 952 -5.25 11.39 19.30
CA ALA A 952 -6.68 11.66 19.36
C ALA A 952 -7.43 11.19 18.12
N ILE A 953 -8.71 10.85 18.31
CA ILE A 953 -9.65 10.50 17.24
C ILE A 953 -10.89 11.39 17.37
N ARG A 954 -11.33 12.00 16.26
CA ARG A 954 -12.49 12.90 16.22
C ARG A 954 -13.38 12.63 15.00
N HIS A 955 -14.67 12.95 15.12
CA HIS A 955 -15.55 13.05 13.95
C HIS A 955 -15.38 14.43 13.32
N GLY A 956 -15.08 14.47 12.02
CA GLY A 956 -14.93 15.71 11.27
C GLY A 956 -16.24 16.27 10.73
N PRO A 957 -16.21 17.51 10.19
CA PRO A 957 -17.38 18.17 9.64
C PRO A 957 -17.90 17.55 8.34
N ASP A 958 -17.11 16.69 7.71
CA ASP A 958 -17.45 15.89 6.52
C ASP A 958 -17.94 14.46 6.87
N GLY A 959 -18.03 14.13 8.15
CA GLY A 959 -18.52 12.86 8.67
C GLY A 959 -17.46 11.74 8.71
N ALA A 960 -16.22 12.01 8.32
CA ALA A 960 -15.11 11.07 8.43
C ALA A 960 -14.52 11.03 9.86
N LEU A 961 -13.69 10.01 10.11
CA LEU A 961 -12.86 9.94 11.31
C LEU A 961 -11.53 10.63 11.05
N TYR A 962 -11.09 11.46 11.98
CA TYR A 962 -9.80 12.15 11.92
C TYR A 962 -8.91 11.67 13.04
N VAL A 963 -7.64 11.44 12.73
CA VAL A 963 -6.60 11.00 13.66
C VAL A 963 -5.53 12.07 13.74
N ALA A 964 -5.29 12.57 14.96
CA ALA A 964 -4.12 13.40 15.24
C ALA A 964 -2.93 12.49 15.57
N ASP A 965 -1.81 12.72 14.88
CA ASP A 965 -0.56 11.99 15.05
C ASP A 965 0.55 12.96 15.48
N MET A 966 1.06 12.76 16.69
CA MET A 966 2.12 13.60 17.26
C MET A 966 3.46 13.42 16.53
N TYR A 967 3.65 12.29 15.84
CA TYR A 967 4.83 11.93 15.06
C TYR A 967 6.18 12.03 15.81
N ARG A 968 6.47 11.04 16.65
CA ARG A 968 7.61 11.06 17.59
C ARG A 968 8.34 9.73 17.68
N MET A 969 9.66 9.81 17.83
CA MET A 969 10.49 8.67 18.21
C MET A 969 10.14 8.18 19.62
N VAL A 970 10.14 9.10 20.59
CA VAL A 970 9.84 8.82 22.01
C VAL A 970 8.48 9.41 22.37
N ILE A 971 7.57 8.58 22.86
CA ILE A 971 6.23 8.99 23.30
C ILE A 971 6.02 8.80 24.80
N GLU A 972 6.91 8.07 25.46
CA GLU A 972 6.86 7.84 26.90
C GLU A 972 7.35 9.06 27.68
N HIS A 973 6.69 9.33 28.81
CA HIS A 973 7.20 10.30 29.77
C HIS A 973 8.48 9.75 30.44
N PRO A 974 9.52 10.57 30.68
CA PRO A 974 10.80 10.14 31.27
C PRO A 974 10.71 9.46 32.63
N GLU A 975 9.62 9.65 33.39
CA GLU A 975 9.36 8.92 34.63
C GLU A 975 9.30 7.39 34.45
N TRP A 976 9.00 6.93 33.23
CA TRP A 976 8.90 5.51 32.89
C TRP A 976 10.15 4.96 32.19
N ILE A 977 11.10 5.83 31.84
CA ILE A 977 12.35 5.49 31.16
C ILE A 977 13.46 5.35 32.21
N ASP A 978 14.48 4.54 31.92
CA ASP A 978 15.69 4.53 32.74
C ASP A 978 16.33 5.94 32.81
N LYS A 979 16.81 6.34 34.00
CA LYS A 979 17.36 7.69 34.20
C LYS A 979 18.64 7.94 33.41
N GLY A 980 19.50 6.92 33.29
CA GLY A 980 20.73 7.01 32.50
C GLY A 980 20.42 7.17 31.02
N LEU A 981 19.51 6.34 30.51
CA LEU A 981 19.03 6.44 29.12
C LEU A 981 18.36 7.80 28.84
N THR A 982 17.55 8.31 29.76
CA THR A 982 16.94 9.65 29.63
C THR A 982 18.01 10.73 29.50
N GLY A 983 19.05 10.69 30.34
CA GLY A 983 20.17 11.64 30.27
C GLY A 983 20.88 11.59 28.92
N GLN A 984 21.20 10.38 28.44
CA GLN A 984 21.80 10.16 27.13
C GLN A 984 20.93 10.72 26.01
N MET A 985 19.62 10.45 26.02
CA MET A 985 18.71 10.94 24.99
C MET A 985 18.55 12.46 24.98
N ILE A 986 18.72 13.12 26.13
CA ILE A 986 18.74 14.58 26.20
C ILE A 986 20.02 15.11 25.54
N GLU A 987 21.19 14.53 25.87
CA GLU A 987 22.48 14.92 25.32
C GLU A 987 22.55 14.75 23.80
N GLU A 988 21.98 13.66 23.27
CA GLU A 988 21.92 13.36 21.84
C GLU A 988 20.73 14.05 21.12
N GLY A 989 19.84 14.72 21.87
CA GLY A 989 18.63 15.36 21.33
C GLY A 989 17.50 14.40 20.92
N SER A 990 17.67 13.10 21.11
CA SER A 990 16.70 12.07 20.70
C SER A 990 15.43 12.03 21.56
N LEU A 991 15.47 12.53 22.80
CA LEU A 991 14.28 12.55 23.68
C LEU A 991 13.11 13.34 23.08
N ARG A 992 13.40 14.42 22.35
CA ARG A 992 12.42 15.27 21.68
C ARG A 992 12.54 15.21 20.15
N ALA A 993 13.05 14.10 19.62
CA ALA A 993 13.07 13.87 18.17
C ALA A 993 11.63 13.91 17.61
N GLY A 994 11.40 14.70 16.56
CA GLY A 994 10.09 14.91 15.94
C GLY A 994 9.25 16.07 16.51
N HIS A 995 9.77 16.91 17.40
CA HIS A 995 8.99 18.05 17.96
C HIS A 995 8.57 19.12 16.94
N ASP A 996 9.17 19.08 15.77
CA ASP A 996 8.90 19.90 14.60
C ASP A 996 7.96 19.19 13.60
N LYS A 997 7.40 18.02 13.97
CA LYS A 997 6.59 17.17 13.10
C LYS A 997 5.20 16.93 13.68
N GLY A 998 4.26 16.55 12.83
CA GLY A 998 2.89 16.27 13.25
C GLY A 998 1.99 16.10 12.05
N ARG A 999 0.99 15.20 12.15
CA ARG A 999 0.18 14.81 11.00
C ARG A 999 -1.27 14.62 11.39
N ILE A 1000 -2.17 14.96 10.48
CA ILE A 1000 -3.61 14.72 10.62
C ILE A 1000 -4.03 13.82 9.46
N TYR A 1001 -4.63 12.68 9.79
CA TYR A 1001 -5.16 11.73 8.81
C TYR A 1001 -6.68 11.70 8.87
N ARG A 1002 -7.34 11.53 7.72
CA ARG A 1002 -8.77 11.32 7.57
C ARG A 1002 -9.05 9.89 7.10
N ILE A 1003 -10.07 9.24 7.65
CA ILE A 1003 -10.45 7.84 7.38
C ILE A 1003 -11.95 7.73 7.12
N TRP A 1004 -12.34 7.05 6.03
CA TRP A 1004 -13.75 6.83 5.66
C TRP A 1004 -13.96 5.55 4.83
N PRO A 1005 -15.19 5.01 4.74
CA PRO A 1005 -15.48 3.85 3.91
C PRO A 1005 -15.25 4.11 2.41
N GLU A 1006 -14.52 3.22 1.74
CA GLU A 1006 -14.25 3.32 0.30
C GLU A 1006 -15.53 3.28 -0.54
N GLY A 1007 -15.62 4.18 -1.52
CA GLY A 1007 -16.77 4.29 -2.41
C GLY A 1007 -18.00 4.93 -1.76
N ARG A 1008 -17.86 5.53 -0.57
CA ARG A 1008 -18.82 6.51 -0.06
C ARG A 1008 -18.24 7.91 -0.18
N ASP A 1009 -19.07 8.85 -0.61
CA ASP A 1009 -18.69 10.25 -0.70
C ASP A 1009 -18.67 10.89 0.69
N LEU A 1010 -17.66 11.73 0.91
CA LEU A 1010 -17.58 12.60 2.08
C LEU A 1010 -18.76 13.57 2.08
N GLN A 1011 -19.25 13.93 3.27
CA GLN A 1011 -20.35 14.88 3.40
C GLN A 1011 -19.83 16.31 3.17
N PRO A 1012 -20.59 17.17 2.49
CA PRO A 1012 -20.21 18.59 2.37
C PRO A 1012 -20.10 19.24 3.76
N VAL A 1013 -19.02 19.97 3.99
CA VAL A 1013 -18.79 20.71 5.24
C VAL A 1013 -19.87 21.78 5.41
N ALA A 1014 -20.68 21.64 6.47
CA ALA A 1014 -21.74 22.59 6.76
C ALA A 1014 -21.17 23.92 7.30
N LYS A 1015 -21.43 25.02 6.59
CA LYS A 1015 -21.08 26.38 7.03
C LYS A 1015 -22.10 26.88 8.06
N LEU A 1016 -21.83 26.69 9.34
CA LEU A 1016 -22.74 27.08 10.43
C LEU A 1016 -22.54 28.55 10.86
N SER A 1017 -21.37 29.12 10.59
CA SER A 1017 -21.08 30.52 10.92
C SER A 1017 -22.07 31.49 10.26
N GLY A 1018 -22.54 32.46 11.04
CA GLY A 1018 -23.52 33.47 10.58
C GLY A 1018 -24.97 33.01 10.49
N MET A 1019 -25.28 31.73 10.78
CA MET A 1019 -26.65 31.24 10.80
C MET A 1019 -27.47 31.83 11.96
N ASN A 1020 -28.75 32.13 11.69
CA ASN A 1020 -29.70 32.52 12.73
C ASN A 1020 -30.28 31.30 13.47
N ALA A 1021 -31.05 31.54 14.54
CA ALA A 1021 -31.65 30.48 15.37
C ALA A 1021 -32.47 29.44 14.60
N ARG A 1022 -33.27 29.87 13.60
CA ARG A 1022 -34.08 28.95 12.79
C ARG A 1022 -33.20 28.04 11.94
N GLN A 1023 -32.13 28.59 11.36
CA GLN A 1023 -31.17 27.84 10.55
C GLN A 1023 -30.35 26.87 11.40
N LEU A 1024 -29.83 27.31 12.55
CA LEU A 1024 -29.11 26.44 13.50
C LEU A 1024 -29.99 25.31 14.02
N ALA A 1025 -31.24 25.59 14.40
CA ALA A 1025 -32.19 24.56 14.81
C ALA A 1025 -32.48 23.54 13.70
N GLY A 1026 -32.54 23.98 12.44
CA GLY A 1026 -32.65 23.10 11.27
C GLY A 1026 -31.40 22.23 11.06
N ALA A 1027 -30.21 22.77 11.34
CA ALA A 1027 -28.94 22.05 11.20
C ALA A 1027 -28.78 20.87 12.19
N ILE A 1028 -29.58 20.82 13.27
CA ILE A 1028 -29.64 19.66 14.19
C ILE A 1028 -30.22 18.41 13.51
N ASP A 1029 -31.03 18.54 12.46
CA ASP A 1029 -31.53 17.40 11.66
C ASP A 1029 -30.45 16.87 10.68
N SER A 1030 -29.24 16.63 11.20
CA SER A 1030 -28.09 16.13 10.44
C SER A 1030 -27.67 14.73 10.88
N GLY A 1031 -27.18 13.94 9.93
CA GLY A 1031 -26.52 12.66 10.19
C GLY A 1031 -25.09 12.79 10.72
N ASN A 1032 -24.51 13.99 10.74
CA ASN A 1032 -23.17 14.26 11.26
C ASN A 1032 -23.23 14.73 12.73
N ALA A 1033 -22.53 14.02 13.61
CA ALA A 1033 -22.45 14.34 15.04
C ALA A 1033 -21.83 15.71 15.33
N TRP A 1034 -20.77 16.10 14.61
CA TRP A 1034 -20.15 17.42 14.77
C TRP A 1034 -21.16 18.54 14.49
N GLN A 1035 -21.92 18.42 13.40
CA GLN A 1035 -22.90 19.44 13.02
C GLN A 1035 -24.01 19.58 14.08
N ARG A 1036 -24.51 18.45 14.60
CA ARG A 1036 -25.54 18.44 15.65
C ARG A 1036 -25.05 19.08 16.95
N ASP A 1037 -23.85 18.73 17.39
CA ASP A 1037 -23.28 19.24 18.64
C ASP A 1037 -22.94 20.73 18.51
N THR A 1038 -22.31 21.14 17.41
CA THR A 1038 -21.97 22.55 17.14
C THR A 1038 -23.22 23.42 17.01
N ALA A 1039 -24.24 22.98 16.27
CA ALA A 1039 -25.48 23.74 16.12
C ALA A 1039 -26.23 23.89 17.46
N HIS A 1040 -26.31 22.82 18.26
CA HIS A 1040 -26.90 22.88 19.60
C HIS A 1040 -26.11 23.86 20.49
N MET A 1041 -24.78 23.73 20.54
CA MET A 1041 -23.91 24.63 21.30
C MET A 1041 -24.11 26.10 20.90
N MET A 1042 -24.11 26.41 19.60
CA MET A 1042 -24.33 27.77 19.08
C MET A 1042 -25.69 28.36 19.46
N LEU A 1043 -26.76 27.55 19.51
CA LEU A 1043 -28.07 28.01 19.95
C LEU A 1043 -28.04 28.53 21.40
N THR A 1044 -27.19 27.95 22.25
CA THR A 1044 -27.03 28.40 23.65
C THR A 1044 -26.26 29.72 23.77
N TRP A 1045 -25.53 30.13 22.72
CA TRP A 1045 -24.80 31.40 22.71
C TRP A 1045 -25.69 32.60 22.38
N LEU A 1046 -26.86 32.36 21.78
CA LEU A 1046 -27.83 33.38 21.44
C LEU A 1046 -28.53 33.91 22.70
N ASP A 1047 -28.84 35.20 22.71
CA ASP A 1047 -29.67 35.79 23.75
C ASP A 1047 -31.13 35.32 23.63
N GLU A 1048 -31.96 35.68 24.61
CA GLU A 1048 -33.35 35.23 24.68
C GLU A 1048 -34.18 35.63 23.46
N LYS A 1049 -33.94 36.84 22.91
CA LYS A 1049 -34.59 37.31 21.69
C LYS A 1049 -34.10 36.55 20.46
N GLY A 1050 -32.79 36.33 20.37
CA GLY A 1050 -32.14 35.64 19.25
C GLY A 1050 -32.60 34.20 19.12
N ARG A 1051 -32.79 33.48 20.24
CA ARG A 1051 -33.21 32.06 20.22
C ARG A 1051 -34.70 31.81 19.95
N ALA A 1052 -35.56 32.83 19.98
CA ALA A 1052 -37.01 32.66 19.79
C ALA A 1052 -37.37 31.94 18.47
N GLY A 1053 -36.57 32.13 17.42
CA GLY A 1053 -36.76 31.46 16.13
C GLY A 1053 -36.43 29.96 16.09
N ALA A 1054 -35.84 29.40 17.15
CA ALA A 1054 -35.41 27.99 17.19
C ALA A 1054 -36.53 27.01 17.59
N GLU A 1055 -37.53 27.46 18.34
CA GLU A 1055 -38.50 26.56 18.98
C GLU A 1055 -39.27 25.68 17.97
N GLU A 1056 -39.91 26.29 16.96
CA GLU A 1056 -40.72 25.56 15.99
C GLU A 1056 -39.89 24.53 15.19
N PRO A 1057 -38.73 24.87 14.60
CA PRO A 1057 -37.87 23.88 13.94
C PRO A 1057 -37.40 22.77 14.88
N LEU A 1058 -37.02 23.09 16.13
CA LEU A 1058 -36.60 22.07 17.09
C LEU A 1058 -37.73 21.11 17.46
N ARG A 1059 -38.96 21.61 17.68
CA ARG A 1059 -40.14 20.76 17.92
C ARG A 1059 -40.45 19.86 16.72
N LYS A 1060 -40.30 20.40 15.51
CA LYS A 1060 -40.42 19.62 14.27
C LYS A 1060 -39.35 18.53 14.19
N THR A 1061 -38.09 18.84 14.46
CA THR A 1061 -37.01 17.84 14.48
C THR A 1061 -37.24 16.81 15.59
N ALA A 1062 -37.64 17.22 16.79
CA ALA A 1062 -37.92 16.30 17.90
C ALA A 1062 -39.04 15.28 17.57
N SER A 1063 -40.06 15.69 16.81
CA SER A 1063 -41.20 14.84 16.44
C SER A 1063 -41.00 14.04 15.15
N ALA A 1064 -40.34 14.62 14.14
CA ALA A 1064 -40.28 14.09 12.78
C ALA A 1064 -38.88 14.13 12.13
N GLY A 1065 -37.83 14.40 12.92
CA GLY A 1065 -36.45 14.41 12.44
C GLY A 1065 -36.00 13.06 11.88
N ARG A 1066 -35.09 13.10 10.90
CA ARG A 1066 -34.72 11.96 10.06
C ARG A 1066 -34.08 10.82 10.85
N SER A 1067 -33.20 11.16 11.79
CA SER A 1067 -32.51 10.18 12.63
C SER A 1067 -32.95 10.29 14.08
N ALA A 1068 -32.94 9.16 14.79
CA ALA A 1068 -33.30 9.14 16.19
C ALA A 1068 -32.31 9.94 17.06
N ALA A 1069 -31.04 9.98 16.67
CA ALA A 1069 -30.02 10.86 17.26
C ALA A 1069 -30.37 12.35 17.14
N ALA A 1070 -30.83 12.79 15.96
CA ALA A 1070 -31.26 14.18 15.75
C ALA A 1070 -32.48 14.54 16.61
N ARG A 1071 -33.44 13.61 16.76
CA ARG A 1071 -34.62 13.81 17.60
C ARG A 1071 -34.25 14.01 19.08
N VAL A 1072 -33.34 13.18 19.60
CA VAL A 1072 -32.85 13.30 20.98
C VAL A 1072 -32.07 14.61 21.18
N GLN A 1073 -31.17 14.95 20.27
CA GLN A 1073 -30.44 16.22 20.35
C GLN A 1073 -31.39 17.43 20.32
N ALA A 1074 -32.45 17.39 19.50
CA ALA A 1074 -33.45 18.46 19.43
C ALA A 1074 -34.26 18.57 20.73
N LEU A 1075 -34.62 17.45 21.36
CA LEU A 1075 -35.27 17.44 22.68
C LEU A 1075 -34.36 18.05 23.76
N SER A 1076 -33.07 17.69 23.75
CA SER A 1076 -32.05 18.30 24.62
C SER A 1076 -31.94 19.80 24.40
N ALA A 1077 -31.88 20.26 23.14
CA ALA A 1077 -31.83 21.67 22.80
C ALA A 1077 -33.08 22.43 23.27
N LEU A 1078 -34.28 21.86 23.11
CA LEU A 1078 -35.51 22.45 23.64
C LEU A 1078 -35.45 22.60 25.17
N ALA A 1079 -34.90 21.61 25.89
CA ALA A 1079 -34.74 21.65 27.34
C ALA A 1079 -33.73 22.73 27.79
N ASP A 1080 -32.58 22.80 27.13
CA ASP A 1080 -31.50 23.75 27.47
C ASP A 1080 -31.89 25.20 27.15
N LEU A 1081 -32.68 25.42 26.09
CA LEU A 1081 -33.21 26.74 25.73
C LEU A 1081 -34.44 27.15 26.56
N GLY A 1082 -34.99 26.25 27.39
CA GLY A 1082 -36.14 26.53 28.25
C GLY A 1082 -37.51 26.45 27.55
N PHE A 1083 -37.60 25.79 26.40
CA PHE A 1083 -38.85 25.60 25.64
C PHE A 1083 -39.68 24.39 26.11
N LEU A 1084 -39.14 23.54 26.99
CA LEU A 1084 -39.91 22.48 27.65
C LEU A 1084 -40.29 22.92 29.06
N ASN A 1085 -41.58 22.78 29.40
CA ASN A 1085 -42.03 22.93 30.78
C ASN A 1085 -41.35 21.83 31.63
N ARG A 1086 -40.65 22.24 32.68
CA ARG A 1086 -39.96 21.34 33.62
C ARG A 1086 -40.93 20.69 34.59
#